data_AF-A0AAE4F0H0-F1
#
_entry.id   AF-A0AAE4F0H0-F1
#
_cell.length_a   1.000
_cell.length_b   1.000
_cell.length_c   1.000
_cell.angle_alpha   90.00
_cell.angle_beta   90.00
_cell.angle_gamma   90.00
#
_symmetry.space_group_name_H-M   'P 1'
#
loop_
_entity.id
_entity.type
_entity.pdbx_description
1 polymer ?
#
loop_
_entity_poly.entity_id
_entity_poly.type
_entity_poly.pdbx_seq_one_letter_code
_entity_poly.pdbx_strand_id
1 'polypeptide(L)'
;MTAEDDAKLALLRETLEENVDFTTYETEVYLALVRGGTQSMTDIAETSEVPKQRVYDIVDDLQSRGFVELIDDYPQKAYAVDPSEALSSIRDRLSEAEEFLEELHDTVETVESGVALFKSESTIRRYVRDLLQTAERDVLLLLPVDKFPSVVDDLKQCEDQQVRVVLSNVSPDSTDIEEMDIAVPDTVDELRVVSTKEDFALTTDRRRGLYWAQAGYEFVDSEEHGYYVTNPSLAMVLDRFISESIWPLAKQIMNEPRSPTLPKEYMRIRDCLADLASLTDSQTVDSFDITFQGYDTETGNKVTKEGTLTGYYYTEYDIRASLTLDINGETGGVESSLVTIGGVGMRNADYVAYYITLRESDTIHSNQLDEETRRHLKACHTELPAEFGNRSVVTGFDAYIDRMREIVKPKSGGDYERVRKFEAFREALIRFEASESAPRVQWRQIRTEPGGNVAHTGRVFDELGYDLTLVGQMGDPIRSEFVREFPDQKLVSVGQTTVTDFVWFEGRKLLLTEPNLERLDWERLKERIELSVLAEYIDGTAVLSLGSWFTNSTLPDILDGLRTELWPLLNSPPPHIHLTLGEITQYSQAEIEAGVQSISSLDDTVPVTVVMNRSQTRQLRETLVTTDIQNTESTIEWIRDQIGVTRYVMHSQWGATMATPEETLSARAPQVVNPRQIRNVDEHFTSGMALALSEGLSDGAALVLANSVASYFMRHKKAPDPEELRSFVTEYGEFFAES
;
A
#
# COMPACT_ATOMS: atom_id res chain seq x y z
N MET A 1 -47.79 43.74 40.06
CA MET A 1 -47.34 42.42 39.58
C MET A 1 -47.99 42.16 38.24
N THR A 2 -47.19 41.74 37.27
CA THR A 2 -47.64 41.28 35.95
C THR A 2 -48.12 39.83 36.03
N ALA A 3 -48.88 39.34 35.05
CA ALA A 3 -49.29 37.92 34.99
C ALA A 3 -48.09 36.95 34.98
N GLU A 4 -46.92 37.43 34.54
CA GLU A 4 -45.67 36.69 34.56
C GLU A 4 -45.05 36.61 35.98
N ASP A 5 -45.21 37.65 36.80
CA ASP A 5 -44.75 37.64 38.19
C ASP A 5 -45.60 36.70 39.06
N ASP A 6 -46.90 36.60 38.78
CA ASP A 6 -47.82 35.68 39.48
C ASP A 6 -47.47 34.22 39.18
N ALA A 7 -47.15 33.90 37.91
CA ALA A 7 -46.72 32.56 37.51
C ALA A 7 -45.37 32.17 38.14
N LYS A 8 -44.40 33.10 38.17
CA LYS A 8 -43.11 32.88 38.83
C LYS A 8 -43.27 32.67 40.34
N LEU A 9 -44.21 33.37 40.98
CA LEU A 9 -44.49 33.20 42.40
C LEU A 9 -45.24 31.91 42.73
N ALA A 10 -46.13 31.45 41.86
CA ALA A 10 -46.75 30.14 41.99
C ALA A 10 -45.70 29.02 41.92
N LEU A 11 -44.82 29.07 40.92
CA LEU A 11 -43.73 28.11 40.76
C LEU A 11 -42.75 28.15 41.94
N LEU A 12 -42.43 29.34 42.47
CA LEU A 12 -41.54 29.48 43.62
C LEU A 12 -42.13 28.84 44.88
N ARG A 13 -43.44 29.01 45.12
CA ARG A 13 -44.12 28.37 46.26
C ARG A 13 -44.12 26.86 46.13
N GLU A 14 -44.49 26.36 44.95
CA GLU A 14 -44.47 24.92 44.63
C GLU A 14 -43.07 24.33 44.86
N THR A 15 -42.01 25.03 44.41
CA THR A 15 -40.63 24.57 44.60
C THR A 15 -40.21 24.54 46.08
N LEU A 16 -40.60 25.55 46.87
CA LEU A 16 -40.27 25.59 48.30
C LEU A 16 -41.03 24.52 49.07
N GLU A 17 -42.29 24.25 48.73
CA GLU A 17 -43.10 23.23 49.38
C GLU A 17 -42.66 21.81 48.98
N GLU A 18 -42.47 21.52 47.69
CA GLU A 18 -42.23 20.15 47.23
C GLU A 18 -40.74 19.75 47.25
N ASN A 19 -39.82 20.68 46.99
CA ASN A 19 -38.38 20.36 46.87
C ASN A 19 -37.56 20.74 48.09
N VAL A 20 -37.99 21.75 48.85
CA VAL A 20 -37.31 22.19 50.08
C VAL A 20 -38.04 21.69 51.34
N ASP A 21 -39.23 21.11 51.18
CA ASP A 21 -40.08 20.57 52.25
C ASP A 21 -40.51 21.66 53.25
N PHE A 22 -40.96 22.80 52.74
CA PHE A 22 -41.59 23.85 53.56
C PHE A 22 -43.08 23.59 53.69
N THR A 23 -43.64 23.85 54.87
CA THR A 23 -45.09 23.97 55.00
C THR A 23 -45.59 25.26 54.34
N THR A 24 -46.87 25.32 53.96
CA THR A 24 -47.45 26.54 53.37
C THR A 24 -47.28 27.78 54.26
N TYR A 25 -47.30 27.62 55.59
CA TYR A 25 -47.05 28.73 56.50
C TYR A 25 -45.55 29.10 56.61
N GLU A 26 -44.64 28.14 56.53
CA GLU A 26 -43.19 28.40 56.42
C GLU A 26 -42.86 29.15 55.13
N THR A 27 -43.45 28.74 54.01
CA THR A 27 -43.28 29.39 52.71
C THR A 27 -43.69 30.86 52.75
N GLU A 28 -44.87 31.17 53.30
CA GLU A 28 -45.32 32.57 53.39
C GLU A 28 -44.48 33.39 54.38
N VAL A 29 -44.05 32.81 55.50
CA VAL A 29 -43.16 33.50 56.47
C VAL A 29 -41.77 33.75 55.87
N TYR A 30 -41.18 32.78 55.18
CA TYR A 30 -39.89 32.92 54.53
C TYR A 30 -39.95 33.95 53.39
N LEU A 31 -40.98 33.90 52.53
CA LEU A 31 -41.16 34.89 51.46
C LEU A 31 -41.40 36.30 52.01
N ALA A 32 -42.12 36.44 53.13
CA ALA A 32 -42.29 37.72 53.80
C ALA A 32 -40.94 38.28 54.30
N LEU A 33 -40.05 37.42 54.82
CA LEU A 33 -38.71 37.79 55.27
C LEU A 33 -37.76 38.14 54.12
N VAL A 34 -37.77 37.36 53.03
CA VAL A 34 -36.95 37.64 51.82
C VAL A 34 -37.35 38.96 51.18
N ARG A 35 -38.65 39.31 51.17
CA ARG A 35 -39.16 40.56 50.58
C ARG A 35 -39.00 41.78 51.49
N GLY A 36 -39.28 41.62 52.78
CA GLY A 36 -39.34 42.72 53.74
C GLY A 36 -38.04 42.94 54.54
N GLY A 37 -37.04 42.07 54.39
CA GLY A 37 -35.79 42.13 55.12
C GLY A 37 -35.98 41.89 56.62
N THR A 38 -35.15 42.54 57.45
CA THR A 38 -35.18 42.40 58.92
C THR A 38 -36.48 42.95 59.51
N GLN A 39 -37.30 42.08 60.10
CA GLN A 39 -38.65 42.40 60.57
C GLN A 39 -38.91 41.86 61.98
N SER A 40 -39.79 42.51 62.74
CA SER A 40 -40.24 41.96 64.03
C SER A 40 -41.28 40.86 63.80
N MET A 41 -41.47 39.97 64.77
CA MET A 41 -42.51 38.92 64.69
C MET A 41 -43.93 39.45 64.49
N THR A 42 -44.18 40.71 64.87
CA THR A 42 -45.46 41.37 64.61
C THR A 42 -45.60 41.74 63.13
N ASP A 43 -44.53 42.30 62.55
CA ASP A 43 -44.50 42.72 61.16
C ASP A 43 -44.53 41.49 60.23
N ILE A 44 -43.81 40.43 60.58
CA ILE A 44 -43.83 39.16 59.84
C ILE A 44 -45.25 38.60 59.80
N ALA A 45 -45.97 38.56 60.93
CA ALA A 45 -47.35 38.07 61.00
C ALA A 45 -48.33 38.88 60.15
N GLU A 46 -48.12 40.20 60.05
CA GLU A 46 -48.93 41.07 59.20
C GLU A 46 -48.62 40.87 57.72
N THR A 47 -47.34 40.68 57.36
CA THR A 47 -46.91 40.59 55.96
C THR A 47 -47.03 39.19 55.37
N SER A 48 -47.01 38.13 56.19
CA SER A 48 -47.20 36.74 55.77
C SER A 48 -48.64 36.25 55.90
N GLU A 49 -49.53 37.05 56.51
CA GLU A 49 -50.91 36.67 56.87
C GLU A 49 -51.01 35.43 57.79
N VAL A 50 -49.90 35.02 58.42
CA VAL A 50 -49.83 33.89 59.36
C VAL A 50 -50.11 34.37 60.79
N PRO A 51 -50.93 33.65 61.60
CA PRO A 51 -51.21 34.05 62.98
C PRO A 51 -49.94 34.24 63.80
N LYS A 52 -49.81 35.39 64.50
CA LYS A 52 -48.62 35.76 65.28
C LYS A 52 -48.10 34.67 66.24
N GLN A 53 -48.98 33.86 66.80
CA GLN A 53 -48.60 32.74 67.68
C GLN A 53 -47.82 31.64 66.95
N ARG A 54 -48.08 31.43 65.65
CA ARG A 54 -47.40 30.45 64.80
C ARG A 54 -46.09 30.99 64.21
N VAL A 55 -45.98 32.31 64.05
CA VAL A 55 -44.78 32.94 63.48
C VAL A 55 -43.54 32.67 64.32
N TYR A 56 -43.66 32.67 65.65
CA TYR A 56 -42.54 32.31 66.52
C TYR A 56 -42.05 30.87 66.27
N ASP A 57 -42.98 29.90 66.27
CA ASP A 57 -42.64 28.50 66.03
C ASP A 57 -42.02 28.28 64.64
N ILE A 58 -42.54 28.96 63.62
CA ILE A 58 -42.07 28.83 62.23
C ILE A 58 -40.70 29.47 62.04
N VAL A 59 -40.46 30.64 62.63
CA VAL A 59 -39.16 31.29 62.54
C VAL A 59 -38.09 30.46 63.26
N ASP A 60 -38.42 29.84 64.40
CA ASP A 60 -37.51 28.92 65.08
C ASP A 60 -37.21 27.67 64.24
N ASP A 61 -38.22 27.09 63.55
CA ASP A 61 -38.01 25.95 62.64
C ASP A 61 -37.12 26.33 61.45
N LEU A 62 -37.44 27.44 60.79
CA LEU A 62 -36.65 27.98 59.68
C LEU A 62 -35.22 28.34 60.10
N GLN A 63 -35.03 28.83 61.33
CA GLN A 63 -33.70 29.09 61.89
C GLN A 63 -32.93 27.79 62.12
N SER A 64 -33.58 26.75 62.68
CA SER A 64 -32.93 25.45 62.90
C SER A 64 -32.46 24.79 61.60
N ARG A 65 -33.12 25.12 60.49
CA ARG A 65 -32.81 24.67 59.12
C ARG A 65 -31.88 25.62 58.36
N GLY A 66 -31.45 26.74 58.97
CA GLY A 66 -30.48 27.69 58.41
C GLY A 66 -31.04 28.68 57.40
N PHE A 67 -32.37 28.84 57.30
CA PHE A 67 -33.02 29.75 56.34
C PHE A 67 -33.24 31.17 56.91
N VAL A 68 -33.27 31.31 58.23
CA VAL A 68 -33.57 32.58 58.92
C VAL A 68 -32.63 32.74 60.11
N GLU A 69 -32.25 33.98 60.42
CA GLU A 69 -31.53 34.30 61.66
C GLU A 69 -32.32 35.28 62.54
N LEU A 70 -32.12 35.15 63.85
CA LEU A 70 -32.71 36.02 64.86
C LEU A 70 -31.70 37.05 65.36
N ILE A 71 -32.19 38.28 65.54
CA ILE A 71 -31.46 39.35 66.20
C ILE A 71 -32.08 39.52 67.59
N ASP A 72 -31.25 39.33 68.62
CA ASP A 72 -31.60 39.58 70.03
C ASP A 72 -31.73 41.09 70.32
N ASP A 73 -32.81 41.68 69.80
CA ASP A 73 -33.28 43.06 70.03
C ASP A 73 -34.66 43.03 70.71
N TYR A 74 -35.13 44.15 71.29
CA TYR A 74 -36.49 44.23 71.85
C TYR A 74 -37.34 45.26 71.09
N PRO A 75 -38.37 44.83 70.31
CA PRO A 75 -38.84 43.45 70.13
C PRO A 75 -37.91 42.62 69.22
N GLN A 76 -37.93 41.29 69.41
CA GLN A 76 -37.11 40.32 68.66
C GLN A 76 -37.41 40.40 67.16
N LYS A 77 -36.34 40.39 66.35
CA LYS A 77 -36.42 40.51 64.90
C LYS A 77 -35.79 39.30 64.22
N ALA A 78 -36.26 39.00 63.01
CA ALA A 78 -35.74 37.95 62.16
C ALA A 78 -35.41 38.49 60.76
N TYR A 79 -34.47 37.85 60.07
CA TYR A 79 -34.16 38.14 58.67
C TYR A 79 -33.83 36.85 57.92
N ALA A 80 -34.17 36.77 56.63
CA ALA A 80 -33.81 35.62 55.80
C ALA A 80 -32.31 35.60 55.54
N VAL A 81 -31.68 34.44 55.70
CA VAL A 81 -30.31 34.17 55.24
C VAL A 81 -30.29 34.26 53.71
N ASP A 82 -29.17 34.68 53.12
CA ASP A 82 -29.05 34.82 51.67
C ASP A 82 -29.48 33.50 50.97
N PRO A 83 -30.39 33.53 49.98
CA PRO A 83 -30.88 32.30 49.35
C PRO A 83 -29.78 31.40 48.78
N SER A 84 -28.67 31.97 48.32
CA SER A 84 -27.53 31.19 47.81
C SER A 84 -26.80 30.43 48.91
N GLU A 85 -26.80 30.96 50.13
CA GLU A 85 -26.23 30.34 51.33
C GLU A 85 -27.22 29.37 51.97
N ALA A 86 -28.48 29.76 52.13
CA ALA A 86 -29.54 28.92 52.71
C ALA A 86 -29.79 27.64 51.90
N LEU A 87 -29.73 27.72 50.57
CA LEU A 87 -29.90 26.57 49.67
C LEU A 87 -28.61 25.78 49.40
N SER A 88 -27.45 26.25 49.88
CA SER A 88 -26.16 25.60 49.61
C SER A 88 -26.16 24.14 50.05
N SER A 89 -26.63 23.86 51.27
CA SER A 89 -26.69 22.51 51.82
C SER A 89 -27.56 21.53 51.03
N ILE A 90 -28.64 22.01 50.39
CA ILE A 90 -29.52 21.19 49.54
C ILE A 90 -28.84 20.92 48.21
N ARG A 91 -28.22 21.95 47.61
CA ARG A 91 -27.46 21.80 46.38
C ARG A 91 -26.29 20.85 46.55
N ASP A 92 -25.54 20.99 47.64
CA ASP A 92 -24.37 20.15 47.93
C ASP A 92 -24.79 18.69 48.15
N ARG A 93 -25.91 18.43 48.85
CA ARG A 93 -26.48 17.08 48.97
C ARG A 93 -26.97 16.51 47.64
N LEU A 94 -27.56 17.33 46.77
CA LEU A 94 -27.97 16.90 45.44
C LEU A 94 -26.75 16.58 44.58
N SER A 95 -25.68 17.37 44.67
CA SER A 95 -24.41 17.10 43.98
C SER A 95 -23.70 15.87 44.53
N GLU A 96 -23.65 15.67 45.85
CA GLU A 96 -23.12 14.44 46.46
C GLU A 96 -23.96 13.22 46.07
N ALA A 97 -25.29 13.36 46.02
CA ALA A 97 -26.17 12.30 45.56
C ALA A 97 -25.99 12.02 44.07
N GLU A 98 -25.77 13.04 43.24
CA GLU A 98 -25.46 12.91 41.82
C GLU A 98 -24.12 12.18 41.63
N GLU A 99 -23.06 12.60 42.31
CA GLU A 99 -21.73 11.95 42.28
C GLU A 99 -21.81 10.49 42.78
N PHE A 100 -22.57 10.23 43.84
CA PHE A 100 -22.79 8.88 44.35
C PHE A 100 -23.70 8.05 43.43
N LEU A 101 -24.69 8.66 42.78
CA LEU A 101 -25.52 8.01 41.77
C LEU A 101 -24.71 7.73 40.50
N GLU A 102 -23.74 8.55 40.12
CA GLU A 102 -22.80 8.29 39.04
C GLU A 102 -21.85 7.14 39.40
N GLU A 103 -21.37 7.08 40.66
CA GLU A 103 -20.56 5.97 41.18
C GLU A 103 -21.35 4.66 41.26
N LEU A 104 -22.64 4.72 41.61
CA LEU A 104 -23.55 3.55 41.66
C LEU A 104 -24.18 3.20 40.32
N HIS A 105 -24.28 4.15 39.40
CA HIS A 105 -24.74 3.93 38.04
C HIS A 105 -23.62 3.22 37.30
N ASP A 106 -23.59 1.91 37.51
CA ASP A 106 -22.75 0.95 36.82
C ASP A 106 -22.68 1.36 35.35
N THR A 107 -21.50 1.84 34.94
CA THR A 107 -21.19 2.10 33.55
C THR A 107 -21.65 0.86 32.79
N VAL A 108 -22.26 1.04 31.62
CA VAL A 108 -22.70 -0.05 30.72
C VAL A 108 -21.49 -0.86 30.18
N GLU A 109 -20.38 -0.91 30.92
CA GLU A 109 -19.28 -1.86 30.81
C GLU A 109 -19.62 -3.23 31.41
N THR A 110 -20.60 -3.34 32.31
CA THR A 110 -21.06 -4.62 32.92
C THR A 110 -22.32 -5.19 32.27
N VAL A 111 -22.57 -4.91 30.99
CA VAL A 111 -23.50 -5.77 30.25
C VAL A 111 -22.74 -7.04 29.86
N GLU A 112 -22.83 -8.07 30.73
CA GLU A 112 -22.35 -9.43 30.43
C GLU A 112 -22.90 -9.95 29.08
N SER A 113 -24.02 -9.42 28.59
CA SER A 113 -24.50 -9.63 27.23
C SER A 113 -23.87 -8.64 26.26
N GLY A 114 -22.98 -9.11 25.39
CA GLY A 114 -22.24 -8.32 24.40
C GLY A 114 -22.96 -7.28 23.52
N VAL A 115 -24.28 -7.10 23.64
CA VAL A 115 -25.09 -6.04 23.03
C VAL A 115 -26.11 -5.50 24.05
N ALA A 116 -26.18 -4.18 24.19
CA ALA A 116 -27.20 -3.47 24.98
C ALA A 116 -28.25 -2.82 24.07
N LEU A 117 -29.54 -2.93 24.42
CA LEU A 117 -30.65 -2.35 23.66
C LEU A 117 -31.11 -1.02 24.29
N PHE A 118 -31.16 0.03 23.48
CA PHE A 118 -31.64 1.36 23.85
C PHE A 118 -32.88 1.73 23.05
N LYS A 119 -33.92 2.20 23.75
CA LYS A 119 -35.18 2.65 23.14
C LYS A 119 -35.32 4.16 23.03
N SER A 120 -34.53 4.91 23.82
CA SER A 120 -34.59 6.37 23.81
C SER A 120 -33.53 6.94 22.88
N GLU A 121 -33.95 7.79 21.94
CA GLU A 121 -33.04 8.54 21.07
C GLU A 121 -31.99 9.31 21.87
N SER A 122 -32.36 9.90 23.02
CA SER A 122 -31.41 10.64 23.87
C SER A 122 -30.28 9.74 24.39
N THR A 123 -30.60 8.50 24.77
CA THR A 123 -29.61 7.52 25.20
C THR A 123 -28.72 7.11 24.04
N ILE A 124 -29.29 6.85 22.85
CA ILE A 124 -28.53 6.49 21.66
C ILE A 124 -27.53 7.58 21.30
N ARG A 125 -27.97 8.85 21.25
CA ARG A 125 -27.11 10.01 20.97
C ARG A 125 -25.99 10.17 22.00
N ARG A 126 -26.28 9.94 23.28
CA ARG A 126 -25.25 9.94 24.34
C ARG A 126 -24.15 8.92 24.06
N TYR A 127 -24.50 7.69 23.67
CA TYR A 127 -23.51 6.65 23.36
C TYR A 127 -22.81 6.84 22.02
N VAL A 128 -23.45 7.46 21.03
CA VAL A 128 -22.76 7.89 19.79
C VAL A 128 -21.66 8.89 20.15
N ARG A 129 -21.96 9.90 20.95
CA ARG A 129 -20.97 10.87 21.42
C ARG A 129 -19.84 10.20 22.21
N ASP A 130 -20.19 9.34 23.17
CA ASP A 130 -19.21 8.60 23.97
C ASP A 130 -18.25 7.77 23.10
N LEU A 131 -18.78 7.05 22.10
CA LEU A 131 -17.96 6.28 21.17
C LEU A 131 -17.00 7.17 20.37
N LEU A 132 -17.48 8.29 19.85
CA LEU A 132 -16.66 9.23 19.07
C LEU A 132 -15.58 9.90 19.93
N GLN A 133 -15.92 10.30 21.16
CA GLN A 133 -14.99 10.98 22.08
C GLN A 133 -13.96 10.04 22.71
N THR A 134 -14.26 8.75 22.84
CA THR A 134 -13.36 7.75 23.42
C THR A 134 -12.66 6.89 22.37
N ALA A 135 -12.80 7.22 21.08
CA ALA A 135 -12.06 6.56 20.01
C ALA A 135 -10.56 6.89 20.11
N GLU A 136 -9.72 5.87 20.05
CA GLU A 136 -8.27 6.05 20.18
C GLU A 136 -7.59 6.25 18.82
N ARG A 137 -8.05 5.58 17.76
CA ARG A 137 -7.35 5.50 16.49
C ARG A 137 -8.25 5.56 15.27
N ASP A 138 -9.44 4.96 15.34
CA ASP A 138 -10.27 4.77 14.15
C ASP A 138 -11.76 4.97 14.44
N VAL A 139 -12.42 5.70 13.55
CA VAL A 139 -13.85 5.94 13.52
C VAL A 139 -14.35 5.59 12.12
N LEU A 140 -15.21 4.56 12.03
CA LEU A 140 -15.89 4.21 10.80
C LEU A 140 -17.40 4.33 10.99
N LEU A 141 -17.99 5.24 10.23
CA LEU A 141 -19.36 5.69 10.41
C LEU A 141 -20.16 5.56 9.10
N LEU A 142 -21.30 4.89 9.17
CA LEU A 142 -22.32 4.81 8.12
C LEU A 142 -23.60 5.44 8.66
N LEU A 143 -24.19 6.39 7.94
CA LEU A 143 -25.44 7.01 8.35
C LEU A 143 -26.21 7.63 7.18
N PRO A 144 -27.55 7.73 7.27
CA PRO A 144 -28.33 8.54 6.35
C PRO A 144 -27.86 9.99 6.32
N VAL A 145 -27.85 10.59 5.12
CA VAL A 145 -27.43 11.98 4.90
C VAL A 145 -28.17 12.99 5.80
N ASP A 146 -29.44 12.76 6.10
CA ASP A 146 -30.26 13.61 6.98
C ASP A 146 -29.85 13.55 8.46
N LYS A 147 -29.18 12.48 8.90
CA LYS A 147 -28.66 12.35 10.27
C LYS A 147 -27.24 12.93 10.43
N PHE A 148 -26.52 13.19 9.34
CA PHE A 148 -25.15 13.68 9.36
C PHE A 148 -24.96 14.98 10.16
N PRO A 149 -25.80 16.03 10.05
CA PRO A 149 -25.64 17.26 10.83
C PRO A 149 -25.59 17.05 12.35
N SER A 150 -26.17 15.95 12.83
CA SER A 150 -26.27 15.68 14.27
C SER A 150 -25.02 15.08 14.91
N VAL A 151 -24.02 14.70 14.10
CA VAL A 151 -22.72 14.18 14.58
C VAL A 151 -21.55 15.10 14.22
N VAL A 152 -21.78 16.16 13.43
CA VAL A 152 -20.73 17.07 12.93
C VAL A 152 -19.89 17.66 14.06
N ASP A 153 -20.52 18.12 15.15
CA ASP A 153 -19.78 18.73 16.26
C ASP A 153 -18.99 17.73 17.10
N ASP A 154 -19.42 16.47 17.14
CA ASP A 154 -18.67 15.39 17.78
C ASP A 154 -17.48 14.98 16.87
N LEU A 155 -17.69 14.88 15.55
CA LEU A 155 -16.63 14.57 14.58
C LEU A 155 -15.52 15.63 14.53
N LYS A 156 -15.84 16.92 14.75
CA LYS A 156 -14.83 17.99 14.86
C LYS A 156 -13.83 17.77 15.99
N GLN A 157 -14.18 16.97 17.00
CA GLN A 157 -13.31 16.67 18.14
C GLN A 157 -12.39 15.46 17.89
N CYS A 158 -12.58 14.75 16.76
CA CYS A 158 -11.76 13.60 16.37
C CYS A 158 -10.51 14.06 15.60
N GLU A 159 -9.58 14.75 16.27
CA GLU A 159 -8.39 15.34 15.61
C GLU A 159 -7.27 14.32 15.31
N ASP A 160 -7.14 13.28 16.13
CA ASP A 160 -6.03 12.32 16.09
C ASP A 160 -6.41 10.96 15.46
N GLN A 161 -7.70 10.74 15.22
CA GLN A 161 -8.25 9.47 14.73
C GLN A 161 -8.42 9.50 13.21
N GLN A 162 -8.29 8.35 12.57
CA GLN A 162 -8.73 8.20 11.19
C GLN A 162 -10.26 8.15 11.14
N VAL A 163 -10.89 9.15 10.54
CA VAL A 163 -12.35 9.30 10.48
C VAL A 163 -12.84 9.06 9.06
N ARG A 164 -13.67 8.04 8.91
CA ARG A 164 -14.25 7.65 7.62
C ARG A 164 -15.75 7.57 7.69
N VAL A 165 -16.40 8.21 6.71
CA VAL A 165 -17.84 8.39 6.69
C VAL A 165 -18.42 7.89 5.38
N VAL A 166 -19.49 7.09 5.47
CA VAL A 166 -20.35 6.75 4.34
C VAL A 166 -21.73 7.33 4.58
N LEU A 167 -22.18 8.19 3.66
CA LEU A 167 -23.54 8.72 3.68
C LEU A 167 -24.46 7.85 2.84
N SER A 168 -25.55 7.39 3.44
CA SER A 168 -26.59 6.60 2.77
C SER A 168 -27.78 7.48 2.37
N ASN A 169 -28.69 6.92 1.56
CA ASN A 169 -29.89 7.60 1.07
C ASN A 169 -29.58 8.86 0.24
N VAL A 170 -28.47 8.85 -0.49
CA VAL A 170 -28.04 9.95 -1.37
C VAL A 170 -28.56 9.71 -2.78
N SER A 171 -28.99 10.77 -3.49
CA SER A 171 -29.45 10.62 -4.88
C SER A 171 -28.32 10.02 -5.75
N PRO A 172 -28.59 9.01 -6.61
CA PRO A 172 -27.58 8.40 -7.48
C PRO A 172 -26.89 9.40 -8.42
N ASP A 173 -27.59 10.47 -8.76
CA ASP A 173 -27.11 11.52 -9.67
C ASP A 173 -26.20 12.54 -8.98
N SER A 174 -26.10 12.52 -7.64
CA SER A 174 -25.29 13.50 -6.90
C SER A 174 -23.81 13.31 -7.20
N THR A 175 -23.12 14.37 -7.62
CA THR A 175 -21.68 14.31 -7.94
C THR A 175 -20.79 14.93 -6.88
N ASP A 176 -21.28 15.90 -6.11
CA ASP A 176 -20.47 16.72 -5.21
C ASP A 176 -21.21 17.05 -3.90
N ILE A 177 -20.46 17.42 -2.86
CA ILE A 177 -20.98 17.74 -1.51
C ILE A 177 -21.93 18.95 -1.54
N GLU A 178 -21.68 19.91 -2.43
CA GLU A 178 -22.47 21.14 -2.56
C GLU A 178 -23.96 20.85 -2.87
N GLU A 179 -24.24 19.74 -3.54
CA GLU A 179 -25.61 19.32 -3.87
C GLU A 179 -26.36 18.73 -2.66
N MET A 180 -25.64 18.37 -1.60
CA MET A 180 -26.17 17.69 -0.42
C MET A 180 -26.49 18.63 0.75
N ASP A 181 -26.09 19.91 0.68
CA ASP A 181 -26.27 20.93 1.73
C ASP A 181 -25.77 20.48 3.12
N ILE A 182 -24.59 19.84 3.14
CA ILE A 182 -23.93 19.38 4.37
C ILE A 182 -22.58 20.08 4.59
N ALA A 183 -22.24 20.32 5.85
CA ALA A 183 -20.93 20.81 6.26
C ALA A 183 -20.08 19.64 6.77
N VAL A 184 -18.99 19.32 6.08
CA VAL A 184 -18.07 18.24 6.43
C VAL A 184 -16.88 18.82 7.22
N PRO A 185 -16.60 18.35 8.44
CA PRO A 185 -15.41 18.75 9.20
C PRO A 185 -14.10 18.38 8.51
N ASP A 186 -13.05 19.19 8.71
CA ASP A 186 -11.69 18.91 8.22
C ASP A 186 -11.07 17.64 8.86
N THR A 187 -11.62 17.19 9.99
CA THR A 187 -11.26 15.94 10.67
C THR A 187 -11.76 14.69 9.96
N VAL A 188 -12.66 14.81 8.97
CA VAL A 188 -13.12 13.66 8.17
C VAL A 188 -12.12 13.40 7.05
N ASP A 189 -11.35 12.31 7.14
CA ASP A 189 -10.35 11.94 6.14
C ASP A 189 -10.97 11.54 4.81
N GLU A 190 -12.06 10.77 4.84
CA GLU A 190 -12.69 10.25 3.64
C GLU A 190 -14.22 10.18 3.77
N LEU A 191 -14.90 10.72 2.76
CA LEU A 191 -16.34 10.73 2.62
C LEU A 191 -16.76 10.02 1.33
N ARG A 192 -17.54 8.94 1.49
CA ARG A 192 -18.19 8.23 0.39
C ARG A 192 -19.71 8.30 0.52
N VAL A 193 -20.42 8.00 -0.56
CA VAL A 193 -21.89 7.97 -0.58
C VAL A 193 -22.43 6.72 -1.24
N VAL A 194 -23.59 6.26 -0.78
CA VAL A 194 -24.40 5.21 -1.40
C VAL A 194 -25.83 5.68 -1.60
N SER A 195 -26.47 5.17 -2.64
CA SER A 195 -27.90 5.45 -2.93
C SER A 195 -28.86 4.52 -2.20
N THR A 196 -28.35 3.44 -1.60
CA THR A 196 -29.16 2.55 -0.77
C THR A 196 -29.54 3.24 0.54
N LYS A 197 -30.71 2.90 1.06
CA LYS A 197 -31.16 3.37 2.38
C LYS A 197 -30.56 2.44 3.43
N GLU A 198 -29.48 2.88 4.07
CA GLU A 198 -28.82 2.15 5.16
C GLU A 198 -29.12 2.81 6.50
N ASP A 199 -29.27 2.01 7.56
CA ASP A 199 -29.39 2.51 8.93
C ASP A 199 -28.07 3.12 9.44
N PHE A 200 -28.13 3.77 10.62
CA PHE A 200 -26.93 4.31 11.27
C PHE A 200 -26.11 3.16 11.88
N ALA A 201 -24.82 3.12 11.56
CA ALA A 201 -23.86 2.18 12.10
C ALA A 201 -22.52 2.89 12.38
N LEU A 202 -22.02 2.76 13.61
CA LEU A 202 -20.74 3.32 14.04
C LEU A 202 -19.89 2.19 14.62
N THR A 203 -18.61 2.15 14.28
CA THR A 203 -17.60 1.32 14.96
C THR A 203 -16.39 2.18 15.29
N THR A 204 -15.83 1.95 16.48
CA THR A 204 -14.60 2.61 16.93
C THR A 204 -13.57 1.59 17.36
N ASP A 205 -12.34 1.78 16.88
CA ASP A 205 -11.16 0.94 17.12
C ASP A 205 -11.37 -0.57 16.89
N ARG A 206 -12.41 -0.92 16.11
CA ARG A 206 -12.86 -2.31 15.86
C ARG A 206 -13.18 -3.10 17.13
N ARG A 207 -13.50 -2.42 18.24
CA ARG A 207 -13.77 -3.04 19.56
C ARG A 207 -15.17 -2.75 20.08
N ARG A 208 -15.70 -1.57 19.77
CA ARG A 208 -17.03 -1.13 20.19
C ARG A 208 -17.78 -0.58 18.99
N GLY A 209 -19.10 -0.58 19.08
CA GLY A 209 -19.92 0.00 18.03
C GLY A 209 -21.36 0.25 18.45
N LEU A 210 -22.12 0.87 17.56
CA LEU A 210 -23.52 1.16 17.77
C LEU A 210 -24.27 1.05 16.45
N TYR A 211 -25.35 0.29 16.43
CA TYR A 211 -26.28 0.20 15.30
C TYR A 211 -27.61 0.82 15.71
N TRP A 212 -28.09 1.82 15.00
CA TRP A 212 -29.36 2.48 15.28
C TRP A 212 -30.34 2.23 14.14
N ALA A 213 -31.20 1.24 14.39
CA ALA A 213 -32.24 0.78 13.47
C ALA A 213 -33.37 1.80 13.37
N GLN A 214 -33.73 2.18 12.15
CA GLN A 214 -34.88 3.04 11.88
C GLN A 214 -36.17 2.25 11.64
N ALA A 215 -37.31 2.85 11.96
CA ALA A 215 -38.62 2.29 11.63
C ALA A 215 -38.83 2.27 10.10
N GLY A 216 -39.34 1.15 9.55
CA GLY A 216 -39.78 1.10 8.15
C GLY A 216 -39.29 -0.07 7.29
N TYR A 217 -38.46 -0.98 7.81
CA TYR A 217 -38.32 -2.31 7.22
C TYR A 217 -39.51 -3.18 7.68
N GLU A 218 -40.16 -3.93 6.78
CA GLU A 218 -41.37 -4.74 7.05
C GLU A 218 -41.24 -5.78 8.19
N PHE A 219 -40.05 -5.89 8.82
CA PHE A 219 -39.71 -6.83 9.89
C PHE A 219 -39.49 -6.19 11.28
N VAL A 220 -39.60 -4.86 11.43
CA VAL A 220 -39.40 -4.17 12.72
C VAL A 220 -40.68 -3.40 13.10
N ASP A 221 -41.21 -3.65 14.30
CA ASP A 221 -42.31 -2.86 14.88
C ASP A 221 -41.91 -1.36 14.93
N SER A 222 -42.90 -0.47 14.93
CA SER A 222 -42.80 0.98 14.65
C SER A 222 -41.90 1.85 15.57
N GLU A 223 -40.97 1.28 16.33
CA GLU A 223 -40.10 1.99 17.29
C GLU A 223 -38.63 1.91 16.87
N GLU A 224 -37.91 3.03 16.91
CA GLU A 224 -36.46 3.08 16.70
C GLU A 224 -35.72 2.39 17.86
N HIS A 225 -34.65 1.65 17.54
CA HIS A 225 -33.86 0.91 18.52
C HIS A 225 -32.36 1.09 18.26
N GLY A 226 -31.61 1.39 19.33
CA GLY A 226 -30.15 1.42 19.32
C GLY A 226 -29.57 0.15 19.93
N TYR A 227 -28.59 -0.44 19.28
CA TYR A 227 -27.86 -1.62 19.72
C TYR A 227 -26.42 -1.21 19.97
N TYR A 228 -26.05 -1.03 21.24
CA TYR A 228 -24.68 -0.73 21.64
C TYR A 228 -23.90 -2.02 21.84
N VAL A 229 -22.82 -2.17 21.08
CA VAL A 229 -22.04 -3.39 20.97
C VAL A 229 -20.73 -3.22 21.72
N THR A 230 -20.59 -3.95 22.82
CA THR A 230 -19.37 -3.98 23.65
C THR A 230 -18.53 -5.23 23.40
N ASN A 231 -19.11 -6.27 22.78
CA ASN A 231 -18.37 -7.47 22.41
C ASN A 231 -17.51 -7.24 21.16
N PRO A 232 -16.17 -7.38 21.24
CA PRO A 232 -15.28 -7.10 20.12
C PRO A 232 -15.55 -7.96 18.88
N SER A 233 -16.01 -9.21 19.04
CA SER A 233 -16.35 -10.08 17.93
C SER A 233 -17.58 -9.59 17.16
N LEU A 234 -18.56 -9.02 17.86
CA LEU A 234 -19.74 -8.43 17.22
C LEU A 234 -19.43 -7.05 16.63
N ALA A 235 -18.59 -6.24 17.30
CA ALA A 235 -18.08 -5.00 16.76
C ALA A 235 -17.29 -5.24 15.47
N MET A 236 -16.54 -6.35 15.39
CA MET A 236 -15.85 -6.79 14.18
C MET A 236 -16.82 -7.15 13.04
N VAL A 237 -17.98 -7.74 13.33
CA VAL A 237 -19.01 -8.02 12.32
C VAL A 237 -19.59 -6.71 11.78
N LEU A 238 -19.91 -5.76 12.67
CA LEU A 238 -20.40 -4.43 12.29
C LEU A 238 -19.35 -3.67 11.46
N ASP A 239 -18.09 -3.71 11.88
CA ASP A 239 -16.95 -3.16 11.16
C ASP A 239 -16.83 -3.73 9.75
N ARG A 240 -16.90 -5.05 9.59
CA ARG A 240 -16.85 -5.70 8.28
C ARG A 240 -18.07 -5.40 7.42
N PHE A 241 -19.24 -5.26 8.02
CA PHE A 241 -20.42 -4.83 7.26
C PHE A 241 -20.17 -3.47 6.61
N ILE A 242 -19.68 -2.48 7.36
CA ILE A 242 -19.40 -1.16 6.80
C ILE A 242 -18.20 -1.23 5.84
N SER A 243 -17.06 -1.77 6.27
CA SER A 243 -15.79 -1.71 5.52
C SER A 243 -15.67 -2.69 4.35
N GLU A 244 -16.32 -3.84 4.39
CA GLU A 244 -16.22 -4.88 3.34
C GLU A 244 -17.48 -4.98 2.48
N SER A 245 -18.66 -4.55 2.96
CA SER A 245 -19.91 -4.64 2.19
C SER A 245 -20.36 -3.30 1.60
N ILE A 246 -20.32 -2.22 2.39
CA ILE A 246 -20.83 -0.92 1.96
C ILE A 246 -19.73 -0.05 1.34
N TRP A 247 -18.59 0.06 2.01
CA TRP A 247 -17.47 0.92 1.61
C TRP A 247 -16.97 0.68 0.17
N PRO A 248 -16.77 -0.58 -0.29
CA PRO A 248 -16.30 -0.83 -1.66
C PRO A 248 -17.34 -0.50 -2.73
N LEU A 249 -18.62 -0.41 -2.36
CA LEU A 249 -19.71 -0.04 -3.27
C LEU A 249 -20.02 1.46 -3.24
N ALA A 250 -19.45 2.19 -2.29
CA ALA A 250 -19.71 3.61 -2.08
C ALA A 250 -18.90 4.47 -3.05
N LYS A 251 -19.57 5.43 -3.67
CA LYS A 251 -18.96 6.43 -4.56
C LYS A 251 -18.21 7.46 -3.72
N GLN A 252 -16.93 7.66 -3.99
CA GLN A 252 -16.15 8.72 -3.35
C GLN A 252 -16.60 10.10 -3.87
N ILE A 253 -16.85 11.05 -2.95
CA ILE A 253 -17.28 12.41 -3.29
C ILE A 253 -16.25 13.46 -2.87
N MET A 254 -15.55 13.27 -1.75
CA MET A 254 -14.39 14.10 -1.43
C MET A 254 -13.13 13.55 -2.11
N ASN A 255 -12.46 14.40 -2.91
CA ASN A 255 -11.13 14.11 -3.42
C ASN A 255 -10.31 15.39 -3.62
N GLU A 256 -9.27 15.55 -2.82
CA GLU A 256 -7.94 15.56 -3.42
C GLU A 256 -7.23 14.32 -2.87
N PRO A 257 -6.51 13.53 -3.69
CA PRO A 257 -5.61 12.52 -3.17
C PRO A 257 -4.52 13.26 -2.39
N ARG A 258 -4.77 13.53 -1.11
CA ARG A 258 -3.71 13.89 -0.19
C ARG A 258 -2.85 12.65 -0.09
N SER A 259 -1.65 12.72 -0.65
CA SER A 259 -0.61 11.75 -0.31
C SER A 259 -0.60 11.64 1.22
N PRO A 260 -0.77 10.43 1.78
CA PRO A 260 -0.80 10.26 3.22
C PRO A 260 0.48 10.85 3.80
N THR A 261 0.36 11.58 4.91
CA THR A 261 1.55 12.03 5.63
C THR A 261 2.12 10.82 6.36
N LEU A 262 3.36 10.45 6.04
CA LEU A 262 4.07 9.34 6.65
C LEU A 262 4.96 9.84 7.82
N PRO A 263 5.15 9.06 8.88
CA PRO A 263 4.62 7.71 9.11
C PRO A 263 3.12 7.71 9.44
N LYS A 264 2.38 6.70 8.95
CA LYS A 264 0.93 6.55 9.20
C LYS A 264 0.60 5.16 9.72
N GLU A 265 -0.29 5.08 10.71
CA GLU A 265 -0.78 3.82 11.26
C GLU A 265 -2.15 3.45 10.68
N TYR A 266 -2.37 2.15 10.48
CA TYR A 266 -3.60 1.60 9.91
C TYR A 266 -4.10 0.41 10.73
N MET A 267 -5.41 0.39 10.96
CA MET A 267 -6.15 -0.71 11.61
C MET A 267 -6.66 -1.77 10.61
N ARG A 268 -6.81 -1.39 9.33
CA ARG A 268 -7.25 -2.28 8.26
C ARG A 268 -6.21 -2.26 7.15
N ILE A 269 -5.80 -3.45 6.74
CA ILE A 269 -4.82 -3.61 5.66
C ILE A 269 -5.28 -2.94 4.36
N ARG A 270 -6.58 -2.92 4.08
CA ARG A 270 -7.15 -2.29 2.89
C ARG A 270 -6.91 -0.78 2.83
N ASP A 271 -6.87 -0.13 3.98
CA ASP A 271 -6.66 1.32 4.07
C ASP A 271 -5.19 1.62 3.77
N CYS A 272 -4.28 0.86 4.38
CA CYS A 272 -2.84 0.89 4.06
C CYS A 272 -2.60 0.63 2.56
N LEU A 273 -3.28 -0.36 1.99
CA LEU A 273 -3.12 -0.74 0.59
C LEU A 273 -3.69 0.31 -0.39
N ALA A 274 -4.78 1.00 -0.03
CA ALA A 274 -5.33 2.10 -0.82
C ALA A 274 -4.33 3.27 -0.88
N ASP A 275 -3.78 3.64 0.27
CA ASP A 275 -2.75 4.68 0.39
C ASP A 275 -1.46 4.28 -0.33
N LEU A 276 -1.00 3.04 -0.19
CA LEU A 276 0.14 2.48 -0.93
C LEU A 276 -0.09 2.50 -2.44
N ALA A 277 -1.30 2.18 -2.91
CA ALA A 277 -1.62 2.22 -4.33
C ALA A 277 -1.52 3.62 -4.92
N SER A 278 -1.86 4.65 -4.15
CA SER A 278 -1.67 6.05 -4.55
C SER A 278 -0.19 6.46 -4.51
N LEU A 279 0.54 6.09 -3.44
CA LEU A 279 1.96 6.41 -3.29
C LEU A 279 2.83 5.78 -4.39
N THR A 280 2.54 4.53 -4.73
CA THR A 280 3.31 3.74 -5.72
C THR A 280 3.01 4.11 -7.19
N ASP A 281 2.12 5.08 -7.44
CA ASP A 281 1.99 5.71 -8.76
C ASP A 281 3.22 6.58 -9.09
N SER A 282 3.95 7.06 -8.07
CA SER A 282 5.09 7.98 -8.21
C SER A 282 6.41 7.46 -7.62
N GLN A 283 6.34 6.48 -6.72
CA GLN A 283 7.50 5.87 -6.05
C GLN A 283 7.52 4.36 -6.27
N THR A 284 8.67 3.73 -6.14
CA THR A 284 8.77 2.26 -6.20
C THR A 284 8.34 1.65 -4.87
N VAL A 285 7.84 0.41 -4.90
CA VAL A 285 7.36 -0.29 -3.70
C VAL A 285 8.40 -0.41 -2.59
N ASP A 286 9.67 -0.51 -2.94
CA ASP A 286 10.80 -0.58 -2.00
C ASP A 286 11.17 0.75 -1.35
N SER A 287 10.49 1.84 -1.68
CA SER A 287 10.63 3.14 -1.01
C SER A 287 9.91 3.18 0.36
N PHE A 288 9.23 2.09 0.74
CA PHE A 288 8.40 2.04 1.94
C PHE A 288 8.80 0.90 2.87
N ASP A 289 8.93 1.23 4.15
CA ASP A 289 9.08 0.24 5.21
C ASP A 289 7.75 0.06 5.95
N ILE A 290 7.48 -1.18 6.33
CA ILE A 290 6.27 -1.55 7.06
C ILE A 290 6.66 -2.24 8.36
N THR A 291 6.23 -1.65 9.47
CA THR A 291 6.16 -2.34 10.75
C THR A 291 4.74 -2.87 10.94
N PHE A 292 4.58 -4.13 11.37
CA PHE A 292 3.25 -4.65 11.69
C PHE A 292 3.23 -5.39 13.02
N GLN A 293 2.09 -5.32 13.71
CA GLN A 293 1.78 -6.13 14.88
C GLN A 293 0.65 -7.10 14.53
N GLY A 294 0.85 -8.37 14.82
CA GLY A 294 0.02 -9.42 14.26
C GLY A 294 0.20 -10.77 14.95
N TYR A 295 -0.14 -11.83 14.22
CA TYR A 295 0.18 -13.19 14.58
C TYR A 295 0.63 -14.00 13.37
N ASP A 296 1.45 -15.00 13.63
CA ASP A 296 1.86 -16.04 12.69
C ASP A 296 0.71 -17.00 12.43
N THR A 297 0.36 -17.24 11.15
CA THR A 297 -0.85 -18.01 10.83
C THR A 297 -0.72 -19.51 11.06
N GLU A 298 0.50 -20.04 11.07
CA GLU A 298 0.75 -21.47 11.33
C GLU A 298 0.78 -21.75 12.83
N THR A 299 1.50 -20.93 13.59
CA THR A 299 1.74 -21.16 15.01
C THR A 299 0.72 -20.45 15.92
N GLY A 300 0.06 -19.40 15.43
CA GLY A 300 -0.85 -18.55 16.21
C GLY A 300 -0.15 -17.58 17.17
N ASN A 301 1.18 -17.54 17.18
CA ASN A 301 1.97 -16.70 18.10
C ASN A 301 1.88 -15.23 17.69
N LYS A 302 1.75 -14.33 18.67
CA LYS A 302 1.82 -12.89 18.44
C LYS A 302 3.23 -12.50 17.98
N VAL A 303 3.31 -11.63 16.98
CA VAL A 303 4.58 -11.13 16.44
C VAL A 303 4.55 -9.63 16.23
N THR A 304 5.72 -9.02 16.25
CA THR A 304 5.96 -7.67 15.73
C THR A 304 7.18 -7.77 14.83
N LYS A 305 7.01 -7.40 13.56
CA LYS A 305 8.08 -7.46 12.55
C LYS A 305 8.09 -6.17 11.76
N GLU A 306 9.25 -5.88 11.19
CA GLU A 306 9.51 -4.76 10.31
C GLU A 306 10.17 -5.28 9.04
N GLY A 307 9.88 -4.66 7.91
CA GLY A 307 10.48 -5.04 6.64
C GLY A 307 10.17 -4.07 5.51
N THR A 308 11.00 -4.11 4.48
CA THR A 308 10.82 -3.29 3.27
C THR A 308 9.76 -3.90 2.37
N LEU A 309 8.88 -3.06 1.84
CA LEU A 309 7.80 -3.48 0.96
C LEU A 309 8.36 -3.90 -0.40
N THR A 310 8.03 -5.11 -0.85
CA THR A 310 8.48 -5.63 -2.15
C THR A 310 7.33 -5.83 -3.14
N GLY A 311 6.11 -5.82 -2.62
CA GLY A 311 4.90 -5.96 -3.41
C GLY A 311 3.67 -5.96 -2.53
N TYR A 312 2.52 -5.79 -3.15
CA TYR A 312 1.24 -5.89 -2.50
C TYR A 312 0.16 -6.32 -3.49
N TYR A 313 -0.91 -6.92 -3.00
CA TYR A 313 -2.08 -7.25 -3.77
C TYR A 313 -3.28 -6.49 -3.20
N TYR A 314 -3.88 -5.64 -4.02
CA TYR A 314 -5.06 -4.87 -3.67
C TYR A 314 -5.98 -4.66 -4.86
N THR A 315 -7.27 -4.84 -4.60
CA THR A 315 -8.37 -4.43 -5.46
C THR A 315 -9.57 -4.19 -4.55
N GLU A 316 -10.33 -3.14 -4.82
CA GLU A 316 -11.51 -2.81 -4.02
C GLU A 316 -12.53 -3.96 -3.99
N TYR A 317 -12.55 -4.83 -5.01
CA TYR A 317 -13.59 -5.84 -5.25
C TYR A 317 -13.16 -7.30 -5.08
N ASP A 318 -11.90 -7.58 -4.69
CA ASP A 318 -11.48 -8.94 -4.31
C ASP A 318 -11.32 -8.98 -2.79
N ILE A 319 -11.66 -10.10 -2.17
CA ILE A 319 -11.47 -10.34 -0.74
C ILE A 319 -9.99 -10.43 -0.37
N ARG A 320 -9.12 -10.78 -1.33
CA ARG A 320 -7.68 -10.89 -1.14
C ARG A 320 -7.06 -9.50 -1.02
N ALA A 321 -6.37 -9.26 0.09
CA ALA A 321 -5.64 -8.04 0.38
C ALA A 321 -4.39 -8.44 1.16
N SER A 322 -3.21 -8.20 0.59
CA SER A 322 -1.95 -8.62 1.21
C SER A 322 -0.79 -7.68 0.91
N LEU A 323 0.11 -7.57 1.87
CA LEU A 323 1.44 -6.97 1.72
C LEU A 323 2.47 -8.09 1.59
N THR A 324 3.57 -7.82 0.91
CA THR A 324 4.69 -8.74 0.78
C THR A 324 5.95 -8.01 1.22
N LEU A 325 6.52 -8.43 2.36
CA LEU A 325 7.62 -7.74 3.04
C LEU A 325 8.88 -8.59 3.07
N ASP A 326 10.01 -7.93 2.90
CA ASP A 326 11.35 -8.45 3.20
C ASP A 326 11.67 -8.10 4.66
N ILE A 327 11.56 -9.08 5.57
CA ILE A 327 11.60 -8.87 7.04
C ILE A 327 12.97 -9.10 7.71
N ASN A 328 14.03 -9.45 6.95
CA ASN A 328 15.32 -9.89 7.53
C ASN A 328 16.59 -9.43 6.78
N GLY A 329 16.50 -8.55 5.78
CA GLY A 329 17.69 -8.01 5.12
C GLY A 329 18.11 -6.65 5.69
N GLU A 330 19.39 -6.45 6.01
CA GLU A 330 19.99 -5.14 5.70
C GLU A 330 19.67 -4.87 4.22
N THR A 331 19.04 -3.74 3.91
CA THR A 331 18.59 -3.39 2.56
C THR A 331 19.75 -3.49 1.56
N GLY A 332 19.78 -4.59 0.80
CA GLY A 332 20.88 -4.98 -0.09
C GLY A 332 21.29 -6.45 0.00
N GLY A 333 20.96 -7.16 1.10
CA GLY A 333 21.17 -8.59 1.26
C GLY A 333 20.03 -9.43 0.67
N VAL A 334 20.35 -10.54 0.02
CA VAL A 334 19.35 -11.51 -0.47
C VAL A 334 18.92 -12.49 0.64
N GLU A 335 19.41 -12.32 1.89
CA GLU A 335 19.07 -13.08 3.12
C GLU A 335 17.63 -12.89 3.64
N SER A 336 16.94 -11.92 3.07
CA SER A 336 15.50 -11.70 3.04
C SER A 336 14.61 -12.96 3.12
N SER A 337 13.91 -13.17 4.24
CA SER A 337 12.71 -14.02 4.26
C SER A 337 11.53 -13.19 3.77
N LEU A 338 11.01 -13.49 2.59
CA LEU A 338 9.85 -12.79 2.07
C LEU A 338 8.57 -13.39 2.61
N VAL A 339 7.76 -12.52 3.22
CA VAL A 339 6.59 -12.94 3.96
C VAL A 339 5.38 -12.16 3.49
N THR A 340 4.24 -12.84 3.43
CA THR A 340 2.96 -12.27 3.07
C THR A 340 2.18 -11.93 4.33
N ILE A 341 1.70 -10.70 4.41
CA ILE A 341 0.91 -10.19 5.52
C ILE A 341 -0.50 -9.96 5.01
N GLY A 342 -1.46 -10.66 5.60
CA GLY A 342 -2.89 -10.49 5.34
C GLY A 342 -3.59 -9.65 6.41
N GLY A 343 -4.83 -9.27 6.11
CA GLY A 343 -5.73 -8.68 7.10
C GLY A 343 -6.35 -9.71 8.05
N VAL A 344 -6.94 -9.22 9.14
CA VAL A 344 -7.66 -10.06 10.13
C VAL A 344 -8.64 -11.02 9.46
N GLY A 345 -8.45 -12.33 9.68
CA GLY A 345 -9.30 -13.40 9.13
C GLY A 345 -8.78 -14.06 7.86
N MET A 346 -7.67 -13.58 7.27
CA MET A 346 -7.01 -14.23 6.14
C MET A 346 -6.25 -15.48 6.60
N ARG A 347 -6.33 -16.56 5.81
CA ARG A 347 -5.63 -17.84 6.09
C ARG A 347 -4.50 -18.16 5.10
N ASN A 348 -4.42 -17.44 3.97
CA ASN A 348 -3.45 -17.68 2.90
C ASN A 348 -2.38 -16.58 2.89
N ALA A 349 -1.80 -16.31 4.04
CA ALA A 349 -0.70 -15.36 4.25
C ALA A 349 0.13 -15.88 5.43
N ASP A 350 1.44 -15.61 5.48
CA ASP A 350 2.32 -16.10 6.55
C ASP A 350 2.00 -15.43 7.90
N TYR A 351 1.59 -14.16 7.84
CA TYR A 351 1.18 -13.38 8.99
C TYR A 351 -0.16 -12.71 8.76
N VAL A 352 -0.86 -12.41 9.86
CA VAL A 352 -2.02 -11.53 9.87
C VAL A 352 -1.71 -10.31 10.74
N ALA A 353 -1.90 -9.12 10.18
CA ALA A 353 -1.71 -7.87 10.90
C ALA A 353 -3.02 -7.32 11.49
N TYR A 354 -2.92 -6.86 12.74
CA TYR A 354 -3.94 -6.05 13.41
C TYR A 354 -3.63 -4.56 13.31
N TYR A 355 -2.34 -4.22 13.31
CA TYR A 355 -1.83 -2.86 13.17
C TYR A 355 -0.70 -2.86 12.15
N ILE A 356 -0.68 -1.84 11.31
CA ILE A 356 0.32 -1.64 10.27
C ILE A 356 0.78 -0.20 10.35
N THR A 357 2.07 0.04 10.50
CA THR A 357 2.70 1.35 10.40
C THR A 357 3.45 1.40 9.09
N LEU A 358 3.04 2.31 8.20
CA LEU A 358 3.74 2.62 6.96
C LEU A 358 4.67 3.80 7.18
N ARG A 359 5.91 3.70 6.72
CA ARG A 359 6.90 4.77 6.75
C ARG A 359 7.53 4.93 5.38
N GLU A 360 7.98 6.15 5.06
CA GLU A 360 9.01 6.28 4.03
C GLU A 360 10.26 5.58 4.57
N SER A 361 10.92 4.84 3.70
CA SER A 361 12.09 4.09 4.10
C SER A 361 13.24 5.05 4.45
N ASP A 362 13.70 5.00 5.70
CA ASP A 362 14.91 5.72 6.14
C ASP A 362 16.17 5.11 5.50
N THR A 363 16.06 3.87 5.01
CA THR A 363 16.91 3.36 3.94
C THR A 363 16.58 4.04 2.62
N ILE A 364 16.69 5.38 2.62
CA ILE A 364 17.33 6.07 1.52
C ILE A 364 18.68 5.37 1.39
N HIS A 365 18.75 4.36 0.51
CA HIS A 365 20.00 3.82 0.01
C HIS A 365 20.89 5.02 -0.20
N SER A 366 21.92 5.15 0.66
CA SER A 366 22.64 6.40 0.77
C SER A 366 22.96 6.84 -0.66
N ASN A 367 22.38 7.96 -1.10
CA ASN A 367 22.61 8.38 -2.48
C ASN A 367 24.05 8.89 -2.63
N GLN A 368 24.93 8.59 -1.67
CA GLN A 368 26.35 8.87 -1.70
C GLN A 368 27.07 7.72 -2.38
N LEU A 369 28.12 8.07 -3.10
CA LEU A 369 29.03 7.13 -3.71
C LEU A 369 29.91 6.50 -2.61
N ASP A 370 29.88 5.17 -2.43
CA ASP A 370 30.77 4.51 -1.46
C ASP A 370 32.20 4.32 -2.01
N GLU A 371 33.15 3.99 -1.14
CA GLU A 371 34.57 3.90 -1.51
C GLU A 371 34.88 2.72 -2.45
N GLU A 372 34.12 1.64 -2.35
CA GLU A 372 34.24 0.49 -3.25
C GLU A 372 33.82 0.88 -4.67
N THR A 373 32.64 1.49 -4.82
CA THR A 373 32.15 2.03 -6.09
C THR A 373 33.09 3.09 -6.66
N ARG A 374 33.69 3.97 -5.83
CA ARG A 374 34.73 4.93 -6.30
C ARG A 374 35.93 4.23 -6.91
N ARG A 375 36.41 3.14 -6.29
CA ARG A 375 37.54 2.35 -6.79
C ARG A 375 37.20 1.69 -8.13
N HIS A 376 36.02 1.08 -8.22
CA HIS A 376 35.52 0.46 -9.44
C HIS A 376 35.27 1.46 -10.57
N LEU A 377 34.77 2.66 -10.25
CA LEU A 377 34.58 3.75 -11.21
C LEU A 377 35.92 4.21 -11.78
N LYS A 378 36.94 4.37 -10.93
CA LYS A 378 38.29 4.72 -11.38
C LYS A 378 38.92 3.63 -12.26
N ALA A 379 38.70 2.36 -11.91
CA ALA A 379 39.13 1.22 -12.73
C ALA A 379 38.44 1.26 -14.09
N CYS A 380 37.10 1.39 -14.11
CA CYS A 380 36.31 1.53 -15.33
C CYS A 380 36.84 2.66 -16.22
N HIS A 381 37.05 3.85 -15.68
CA HIS A 381 37.57 4.98 -16.46
C HIS A 381 38.94 4.70 -17.11
N THR A 382 39.80 3.92 -16.44
CA THR A 382 41.14 3.57 -16.92
C THR A 382 41.12 2.42 -17.92
N GLU A 383 40.20 1.48 -17.75
CA GLU A 383 40.12 0.22 -18.49
C GLU A 383 39.24 0.30 -19.75
N LEU A 384 38.36 1.31 -19.86
CA LEU A 384 37.58 1.54 -21.07
C LEU A 384 38.51 1.60 -22.30
N PRO A 385 38.20 0.86 -23.38
CA PRO A 385 39.06 0.81 -24.57
C PRO A 385 39.17 2.20 -25.19
N ALA A 386 40.21 2.49 -25.99
CA ALA A 386 40.30 3.78 -26.68
C ALA A 386 39.24 3.92 -27.81
N GLU A 387 38.92 2.81 -28.47
CA GLU A 387 37.93 2.69 -29.54
C GLU A 387 37.09 1.44 -29.29
N PHE A 388 35.76 1.57 -29.39
CA PHE A 388 34.83 0.44 -29.37
C PHE A 388 34.67 -0.14 -30.79
N GLY A 389 34.08 -1.34 -30.90
CA GLY A 389 33.69 -1.91 -32.19
C GLY A 389 34.79 -2.62 -32.98
N ASN A 390 35.94 -2.92 -32.36
CA ASN A 390 37.06 -3.60 -33.03
C ASN A 390 37.06 -5.13 -32.87
N ARG A 391 36.02 -5.71 -32.27
CA ARG A 391 35.86 -7.15 -32.02
C ARG A 391 34.52 -7.64 -32.59
N SER A 392 34.43 -8.94 -32.83
CA SER A 392 33.19 -9.61 -33.21
C SER A 392 32.49 -10.20 -31.99
N VAL A 393 31.16 -10.21 -32.00
CA VAL A 393 30.32 -10.69 -30.89
C VAL A 393 29.17 -11.54 -31.43
N VAL A 394 28.80 -12.59 -30.69
CA VAL A 394 27.61 -13.40 -31.00
C VAL A 394 26.57 -13.23 -29.91
N THR A 395 25.32 -13.01 -30.33
CA THR A 395 24.16 -13.03 -29.43
C THR A 395 23.13 -14.06 -29.90
N GLY A 396 22.56 -14.81 -28.95
CA GLY A 396 21.52 -15.79 -29.21
C GLY A 396 20.76 -16.21 -27.97
N PHE A 397 19.86 -17.19 -28.00
CA PHE A 397 19.03 -17.52 -29.17
C PHE A 397 17.63 -16.86 -29.09
N ASP A 398 17.48 -15.99 -28.10
CA ASP A 398 16.22 -15.44 -27.63
C ASP A 398 15.78 -14.19 -28.41
N ALA A 399 14.74 -14.32 -29.23
CA ALA A 399 14.29 -13.29 -30.16
C ALA A 399 12.75 -13.19 -30.24
N TYR A 400 12.20 -12.00 -30.01
CA TYR A 400 10.76 -11.69 -30.04
C TYR A 400 10.41 -10.57 -30.98
N ILE A 401 9.11 -10.48 -31.29
CA ILE A 401 8.50 -9.29 -31.82
C ILE A 401 7.51 -8.72 -30.81
N ASP A 402 7.79 -7.51 -30.33
CA ASP A 402 6.88 -6.74 -29.49
C ASP A 402 6.01 -5.83 -30.35
N ARG A 403 4.70 -6.02 -30.30
CA ARG A 403 3.71 -5.13 -30.92
C ARG A 403 3.18 -4.20 -29.85
N MET A 404 3.58 -2.94 -29.90
CA MET A 404 3.11 -1.92 -28.97
C MET A 404 1.67 -1.53 -29.34
N ARG A 405 0.74 -1.74 -28.40
CA ARG A 405 -0.69 -1.52 -28.60
C ARG A 405 -1.27 -0.54 -27.59
N GLU A 406 -2.24 0.24 -28.07
CA GLU A 406 -3.09 1.08 -27.25
C GLU A 406 -4.53 0.59 -27.36
N ILE A 407 -5.19 0.32 -26.23
CA ILE A 407 -6.62 0.03 -26.23
C ILE A 407 -7.38 1.29 -26.60
N VAL A 408 -8.37 1.17 -27.47
CA VAL A 408 -9.18 2.29 -27.95
C VAL A 408 -10.68 2.01 -27.83
N LYS A 409 -11.47 3.07 -27.67
CA LYS A 409 -12.93 3.05 -27.70
C LYS A 409 -13.43 3.92 -28.86
N PRO A 410 -14.49 3.53 -29.58
CA PRO A 410 -15.06 4.34 -30.65
C PRO A 410 -15.78 5.57 -30.08
N LYS A 411 -15.61 6.72 -30.73
CA LYS A 411 -16.33 7.97 -30.48
C LYS A 411 -17.46 8.18 -31.48
N SER A 412 -18.47 8.95 -31.07
CA SER A 412 -19.48 9.49 -31.98
C SER A 412 -18.79 10.29 -33.09
N GLY A 413 -19.05 9.93 -34.35
CA GLY A 413 -18.37 10.50 -35.53
C GLY A 413 -17.31 9.61 -36.16
N GLY A 414 -17.05 8.41 -35.63
CA GLY A 414 -16.16 7.41 -36.23
C GLY A 414 -14.68 7.56 -35.86
N ASP A 415 -14.36 8.47 -34.94
CA ASP A 415 -13.02 8.60 -34.36
C ASP A 415 -12.81 7.62 -33.20
N TYR A 416 -11.59 7.51 -32.68
CA TYR A 416 -11.24 6.64 -31.56
C TYR A 416 -10.58 7.41 -30.43
N GLU A 417 -10.84 7.01 -29.19
CA GLU A 417 -10.12 7.52 -28.02
C GLU A 417 -9.29 6.43 -27.34
N ARG A 418 -8.10 6.80 -26.89
CA ARG A 418 -7.23 5.91 -26.12
C ARG A 418 -7.77 5.70 -24.72
N VAL A 419 -7.85 4.45 -24.30
CA VAL A 419 -8.09 4.05 -22.91
C VAL A 419 -6.75 4.11 -22.17
N ARG A 420 -6.55 5.16 -21.37
CA ARG A 420 -5.27 5.40 -20.68
C ARG A 420 -5.13 4.63 -19.36
N LYS A 421 -6.21 4.53 -18.59
CA LYS A 421 -6.23 3.87 -17.27
C LYS A 421 -6.69 2.42 -17.39
N PHE A 422 -6.01 1.51 -16.68
CA PHE A 422 -6.37 0.09 -16.66
C PHE A 422 -7.79 -0.14 -16.10
N GLU A 423 -8.20 0.68 -15.14
CA GLU A 423 -9.55 0.63 -14.56
C GLU A 423 -10.66 0.85 -15.59
N ALA A 424 -10.50 1.81 -16.49
CA ALA A 424 -11.45 2.06 -17.57
C ALA A 424 -11.51 0.91 -18.59
N PHE A 425 -10.47 0.08 -18.67
CA PHE A 425 -10.47 -1.16 -19.45
C PHE A 425 -11.18 -2.29 -18.68
N ARG A 426 -10.89 -2.45 -17.38
CA ARG A 426 -11.57 -3.40 -16.48
C ARG A 426 -13.09 -3.17 -16.46
N GLU A 427 -13.53 -1.93 -16.28
CA GLU A 427 -14.95 -1.57 -16.26
C GLU A 427 -15.66 -1.96 -17.58
N ALA A 428 -14.97 -1.81 -18.72
CA ALA A 428 -15.52 -2.22 -20.02
C ALA A 428 -15.75 -3.74 -20.12
N LEU A 429 -14.90 -4.55 -19.47
CA LEU A 429 -15.07 -6.00 -19.40
C LEU A 429 -16.21 -6.41 -18.45
N ILE A 430 -16.37 -5.72 -17.32
CA ILE A 430 -17.47 -5.97 -16.37
C ILE A 430 -18.82 -5.63 -17.00
N ARG A 431 -18.95 -4.46 -17.67
CA ARG A 431 -20.18 -4.09 -18.38
C ARG A 431 -20.55 -5.10 -19.47
N PHE A 432 -19.54 -5.73 -20.08
CA PHE A 432 -19.77 -6.80 -21.04
C PHE A 432 -20.42 -8.03 -20.38
N GLU A 433 -19.94 -8.49 -19.22
CA GLU A 433 -20.49 -9.64 -18.51
C GLU A 433 -21.99 -9.45 -18.17
N ALA A 434 -22.39 -8.20 -17.93
CA ALA A 434 -23.78 -7.81 -17.71
C ALA A 434 -24.62 -7.65 -19.00
N SER A 435 -24.11 -8.03 -20.18
CA SER A 435 -24.76 -7.84 -21.47
C SER A 435 -24.77 -9.12 -22.32
N GLU A 436 -25.78 -9.28 -23.19
CA GLU A 436 -25.81 -10.38 -24.17
C GLU A 436 -24.90 -10.14 -25.39
N SER A 437 -24.25 -8.97 -25.48
CA SER A 437 -23.40 -8.60 -26.62
C SER A 437 -21.99 -9.13 -26.44
N ALA A 438 -21.36 -9.72 -27.46
CA ALA A 438 -19.96 -10.17 -27.35
C ALA A 438 -18.99 -9.02 -26.97
N PRO A 439 -17.94 -9.28 -26.17
CA PRO A 439 -17.01 -8.24 -25.76
C PRO A 439 -16.22 -7.80 -26.99
N ARG A 440 -16.20 -6.49 -27.23
CA ARG A 440 -15.37 -5.89 -28.28
C ARG A 440 -14.26 -5.08 -27.66
N VAL A 441 -13.09 -5.71 -27.55
CA VAL A 441 -11.84 -5.01 -27.28
C VAL A 441 -11.25 -4.58 -28.61
N GLN A 442 -11.04 -3.27 -28.77
CA GLN A 442 -10.38 -2.70 -29.94
C GLN A 442 -9.07 -2.07 -29.50
N TRP A 443 -8.06 -2.15 -30.37
CA TRP A 443 -6.77 -1.54 -30.15
C TRP A 443 -6.23 -0.96 -31.44
N ARG A 444 -5.27 -0.05 -31.29
CA ARG A 444 -4.40 0.41 -32.36
C ARG A 444 -2.99 -0.09 -32.10
N GLN A 445 -2.34 -0.62 -33.14
CA GLN A 445 -0.91 -0.88 -33.10
C GLN A 445 -0.15 0.42 -33.38
N ILE A 446 0.72 0.82 -32.45
CA ILE A 446 1.49 2.06 -32.53
C ILE A 446 2.82 1.82 -33.23
N ARG A 447 3.51 0.74 -32.84
CA ARG A 447 4.78 0.33 -33.43
C ARG A 447 5.03 -1.15 -33.20
N THR A 448 6.02 -1.69 -33.89
CA THR A 448 6.50 -3.06 -33.74
C THR A 448 8.00 -3.02 -33.65
N GLU A 449 8.57 -3.68 -32.65
CA GLU A 449 10.00 -3.64 -32.35
C GLU A 449 10.52 -5.06 -32.11
N PRO A 450 11.75 -5.38 -32.54
CA PRO A 450 12.41 -6.62 -32.14
C PRO A 450 12.81 -6.55 -30.67
N GLY A 451 12.62 -7.67 -29.95
CA GLY A 451 12.92 -7.84 -28.53
C GLY A 451 13.67 -9.13 -28.24
N GLY A 452 13.88 -9.42 -26.96
CA GLY A 452 14.69 -10.55 -26.48
C GLY A 452 16.18 -10.24 -26.44
N ASN A 453 16.97 -11.14 -25.84
CA ASN A 453 18.41 -10.92 -25.69
C ASN A 453 19.11 -10.59 -27.02
N VAL A 454 18.69 -11.25 -28.11
CA VAL A 454 19.22 -11.02 -29.46
C VAL A 454 19.11 -9.55 -29.84
N ALA A 455 17.92 -8.95 -29.68
CA ALA A 455 17.68 -7.58 -30.10
C ALA A 455 18.24 -6.54 -29.10
N HIS A 456 18.12 -6.79 -27.79
CA HIS A 456 18.55 -5.82 -26.78
C HIS A 456 20.08 -5.71 -26.71
N THR A 457 20.75 -6.85 -26.59
CA THR A 457 22.22 -6.92 -26.60
C THR A 457 22.75 -6.51 -27.98
N GLY A 458 22.11 -6.96 -29.06
CA GLY A 458 22.44 -6.54 -30.42
C GLY A 458 22.44 -5.03 -30.60
N ARG A 459 21.41 -4.32 -30.10
CA ARG A 459 21.31 -2.86 -30.23
C ARG A 459 22.46 -2.12 -29.55
N VAL A 460 22.91 -2.56 -28.37
CA VAL A 460 24.03 -1.91 -27.67
C VAL A 460 25.33 -2.10 -28.43
N PHE A 461 25.62 -3.31 -28.89
CA PHE A 461 26.84 -3.57 -29.64
C PHE A 461 26.83 -2.94 -31.05
N ASP A 462 25.68 -2.87 -31.71
CA ASP A 462 25.52 -2.25 -33.03
C ASP A 462 25.78 -0.74 -32.96
N GLU A 463 25.20 -0.05 -31.96
CA GLU A 463 25.42 1.38 -31.72
C GLU A 463 26.89 1.70 -31.42
N LEU A 464 27.61 0.76 -30.78
CA LEU A 464 29.04 0.88 -30.49
C LEU A 464 29.95 0.41 -31.64
N GLY A 465 29.39 -0.04 -32.76
CA GLY A 465 30.09 -0.37 -33.99
C GLY A 465 30.75 -1.75 -34.05
N TYR A 466 30.29 -2.73 -33.25
CA TYR A 466 30.82 -4.09 -33.29
C TYR A 466 30.32 -4.88 -34.49
N ASP A 467 31.10 -5.90 -34.89
CA ASP A 467 30.69 -6.89 -35.90
C ASP A 467 29.85 -7.99 -35.23
N LEU A 468 28.54 -8.01 -35.50
CA LEU A 468 27.59 -8.85 -34.80
C LEU A 468 27.09 -10.00 -35.67
N THR A 469 27.09 -11.19 -35.07
CA THR A 469 26.26 -12.29 -35.53
C THR A 469 25.10 -12.52 -34.55
N LEU A 470 23.90 -12.26 -35.03
CA LEU A 470 22.66 -12.46 -34.29
C LEU A 470 22.07 -13.81 -34.70
N VAL A 471 22.05 -14.78 -33.78
CA VAL A 471 21.50 -16.12 -34.03
C VAL A 471 20.27 -16.33 -33.18
N GLY A 472 19.11 -16.67 -33.75
CA GLY A 472 17.91 -16.86 -32.94
C GLY A 472 16.64 -17.09 -33.71
N GLN A 473 15.55 -17.28 -32.99
CA GLN A 473 14.21 -17.47 -33.55
C GLN A 473 13.62 -16.15 -34.09
N MET A 474 14.17 -15.64 -35.20
CA MET A 474 13.84 -14.34 -35.79
C MET A 474 12.75 -14.39 -36.88
N GLY A 475 12.14 -15.56 -37.09
CA GLY A 475 11.18 -15.84 -38.15
C GLY A 475 11.78 -16.61 -39.31
N ASP A 476 10.95 -17.38 -40.00
CA ASP A 476 11.33 -18.13 -41.20
C ASP A 476 10.32 -17.79 -42.32
N PRO A 477 10.65 -16.85 -43.26
CA PRO A 477 11.90 -16.08 -43.36
C PRO A 477 12.06 -15.02 -42.25
N ILE A 478 13.28 -14.49 -42.10
CA ILE A 478 13.60 -13.44 -41.10
C ILE A 478 12.61 -12.29 -41.20
N ARG A 479 12.05 -11.91 -40.05
CA ARG A 479 11.08 -10.81 -39.95
C ARG A 479 11.74 -9.48 -40.33
N SER A 480 10.99 -8.66 -41.08
CA SER A 480 11.41 -7.34 -41.56
C SER A 480 11.86 -6.38 -40.45
N GLU A 481 11.38 -6.60 -39.23
CA GLU A 481 11.68 -5.83 -38.04
C GLU A 481 13.16 -6.01 -37.64
N PHE A 482 13.69 -7.25 -37.63
CA PHE A 482 15.10 -7.51 -37.38
C PHE A 482 15.98 -6.98 -38.52
N VAL A 483 15.57 -7.18 -39.78
CA VAL A 483 16.34 -6.68 -40.95
C VAL A 483 16.44 -5.15 -40.97
N ARG A 484 15.39 -4.45 -40.52
CA ARG A 484 15.38 -2.98 -40.44
C ARG A 484 16.22 -2.46 -39.28
N GLU A 485 16.21 -3.17 -38.14
CA GLU A 485 16.98 -2.78 -36.96
C GLU A 485 18.48 -3.02 -37.18
N PHE A 486 18.85 -4.13 -37.83
CA PHE A 486 20.23 -4.58 -38.00
C PHE A 486 20.58 -4.76 -39.48
N PRO A 487 20.58 -3.68 -40.29
CA PRO A 487 20.77 -3.77 -41.74
C PRO A 487 22.18 -4.22 -42.15
N ASP A 488 23.19 -3.87 -41.35
CA ASP A 488 24.60 -4.12 -41.64
C ASP A 488 25.17 -5.34 -40.91
N GLN A 489 24.36 -5.99 -40.06
CA GLN A 489 24.79 -7.12 -39.23
C GLN A 489 24.36 -8.46 -39.80
N LYS A 490 25.01 -9.53 -39.33
CA LYS A 490 24.72 -10.88 -39.78
C LYS A 490 23.56 -11.49 -39.01
N LEU A 491 22.44 -11.71 -39.70
CA LEU A 491 21.23 -12.33 -39.16
C LEU A 491 21.14 -13.81 -39.53
N VAL A 492 21.04 -14.67 -38.52
CA VAL A 492 20.96 -16.13 -38.67
C VAL A 492 19.70 -16.63 -37.96
N SER A 493 18.61 -16.81 -38.71
CA SER A 493 17.37 -17.32 -38.13
C SER A 493 17.38 -18.83 -38.02
N VAL A 494 16.92 -19.33 -36.86
CA VAL A 494 16.82 -20.77 -36.55
C VAL A 494 15.37 -21.20 -36.28
N GLY A 495 14.38 -20.40 -36.64
CA GLY A 495 12.97 -20.79 -36.53
C GLY A 495 11.98 -19.63 -36.55
N GLN A 496 10.70 -19.93 -36.31
CA GLN A 496 9.67 -18.91 -36.13
C GLN A 496 9.94 -18.08 -34.87
N THR A 497 9.44 -16.84 -34.83
CA THR A 497 9.58 -15.95 -33.65
C THR A 497 8.30 -15.93 -32.82
N THR A 498 8.43 -15.68 -31.53
CA THR A 498 7.31 -15.40 -30.64
C THR A 498 6.87 -13.95 -30.78
N VAL A 499 5.56 -13.70 -30.70
CA VAL A 499 4.99 -12.35 -30.77
C VAL A 499 4.31 -12.01 -29.46
N THR A 500 4.66 -10.86 -28.89
CA THR A 500 4.01 -10.33 -27.69
C THR A 500 3.31 -9.01 -28.02
N ASP A 501 2.02 -8.94 -27.70
CA ASP A 501 1.28 -7.69 -27.71
C ASP A 501 1.50 -6.97 -26.38
N PHE A 502 2.20 -5.84 -26.46
CA PHE A 502 2.55 -5.00 -25.34
C PHE A 502 1.53 -3.87 -25.21
N VAL A 503 0.62 -3.97 -24.23
CA VAL A 503 -0.42 -2.96 -23.98
C VAL A 503 -0.04 -2.13 -22.76
N TRP A 504 0.09 -0.80 -22.93
CA TRP A 504 0.48 0.10 -21.86
C TRP A 504 -0.65 1.01 -21.38
N PHE A 505 -0.90 0.96 -20.08
CA PHE A 505 -1.76 1.87 -19.33
C PHE A 505 -0.91 2.79 -18.44
N GLU A 506 -1.46 3.90 -17.95
CA GLU A 506 -0.81 4.73 -16.94
C GLU A 506 -0.40 3.84 -15.74
N GLY A 507 0.92 3.71 -15.51
CA GLY A 507 1.50 2.91 -14.42
C GLY A 507 1.57 1.39 -14.61
N ARG A 508 0.94 0.78 -15.63
CA ARG A 508 0.85 -0.70 -15.74
C ARG A 508 0.96 -1.23 -17.16
N LYS A 509 1.54 -2.44 -17.31
CA LYS A 509 1.60 -3.19 -18.58
C LYS A 509 0.72 -4.44 -18.54
N LEU A 510 0.09 -4.74 -19.67
CA LEU A 510 -0.56 -6.02 -19.95
C LEU A 510 0.16 -6.64 -21.16
N LEU A 511 0.68 -7.86 -20.97
CA LEU A 511 1.36 -8.62 -22.00
C LEU A 511 0.44 -9.74 -22.47
N LEU A 512 0.22 -9.84 -23.78
CA LEU A 512 -0.50 -10.93 -24.41
C LEU A 512 0.44 -11.60 -25.40
N THR A 513 1.01 -12.73 -25.01
CA THR A 513 1.99 -13.45 -25.83
C THR A 513 1.31 -14.57 -26.60
N GLU A 514 1.57 -14.62 -27.90
CA GLU A 514 1.31 -15.79 -28.74
C GLU A 514 2.60 -16.64 -28.72
N PRO A 515 2.69 -17.66 -27.82
CA PRO A 515 3.93 -18.37 -27.61
C PRO A 515 4.31 -19.15 -28.86
N ASN A 516 5.60 -19.09 -29.24
CA ASN A 516 6.12 -20.03 -30.22
C ASN A 516 6.18 -21.43 -29.60
N LEU A 517 5.39 -22.36 -30.15
CA LEU A 517 5.37 -23.75 -29.71
C LEU A 517 6.52 -24.57 -30.32
N GLU A 518 7.26 -24.01 -31.28
CA GLU A 518 8.50 -24.62 -31.80
C GLU A 518 9.61 -24.45 -30.77
N ARG A 519 9.84 -25.51 -29.98
CA ARG A 519 10.99 -25.59 -29.08
C ARG A 519 12.30 -25.56 -29.87
N LEU A 520 13.28 -24.82 -29.38
CA LEU A 520 14.64 -24.79 -29.91
C LEU A 520 15.54 -25.57 -28.95
N ASP A 521 15.69 -26.86 -29.21
CA ASP A 521 16.69 -27.73 -28.59
C ASP A 521 17.94 -27.83 -29.50
N TRP A 522 18.97 -28.55 -29.04
CA TRP A 522 20.23 -28.66 -29.75
C TRP A 522 20.11 -29.38 -31.10
N GLU A 523 19.32 -30.44 -31.17
CA GLU A 523 19.06 -31.15 -32.42
C GLU A 523 18.35 -30.25 -33.43
N ARG A 524 17.33 -29.50 -33.00
CA ARG A 524 16.64 -28.55 -33.85
C ARG A 524 17.55 -27.41 -34.30
N LEU A 525 18.47 -26.95 -33.46
CA LEU A 525 19.49 -25.98 -33.85
C LEU A 525 20.37 -26.54 -34.98
N LYS A 526 20.87 -27.77 -34.85
CA LYS A 526 21.68 -28.45 -35.88
C LYS A 526 20.93 -28.71 -37.19
N GLU A 527 19.61 -28.90 -37.14
CA GLU A 527 18.77 -29.00 -38.35
C GLU A 527 18.67 -27.67 -39.11
N ARG A 528 18.83 -26.54 -38.41
CA ARG A 528 18.65 -25.19 -38.95
C ARG A 528 19.97 -24.53 -39.37
N ILE A 529 21.06 -24.85 -38.68
CA ILE A 529 22.40 -24.39 -39.00
C ILE A 529 23.39 -25.55 -38.90
N GLU A 530 24.19 -25.75 -39.95
CA GLU A 530 25.26 -26.76 -39.91
C GLU A 530 26.27 -26.41 -38.81
N LEU A 531 26.69 -27.41 -38.04
CA LEU A 531 27.53 -27.22 -36.87
C LEU A 531 28.87 -26.52 -37.19
N SER A 532 29.48 -26.82 -38.34
CA SER A 532 30.70 -26.14 -38.80
C SER A 532 30.49 -24.66 -39.10
N VAL A 533 29.32 -24.30 -39.62
CA VAL A 533 28.95 -22.90 -39.91
C VAL A 533 28.68 -22.16 -38.60
N LEU A 534 28.01 -22.79 -37.63
CA LEU A 534 27.84 -22.22 -36.30
C LEU A 534 29.20 -22.02 -35.59
N ALA A 535 30.13 -22.98 -35.75
CA ALA A 535 31.49 -22.86 -35.22
C ALA A 535 32.24 -21.68 -35.85
N GLU A 536 32.17 -21.51 -37.18
CA GLU A 536 32.75 -20.35 -37.88
C GLU A 536 32.23 -19.00 -37.38
N TYR A 537 30.97 -18.94 -36.92
CA TYR A 537 30.38 -17.69 -36.42
C TYR A 537 30.83 -17.36 -35.00
N ILE A 538 31.14 -18.38 -34.19
CA ILE A 538 31.50 -18.23 -32.78
C ILE A 538 33.02 -18.15 -32.59
N ASP A 539 33.80 -18.81 -33.46
CA ASP A 539 35.26 -18.86 -33.37
C ASP A 539 35.87 -17.45 -33.52
N GLY A 540 36.73 -17.07 -32.57
CA GLY A 540 37.43 -15.77 -32.55
C GLY A 540 36.61 -14.60 -32.00
N THR A 541 35.36 -14.81 -31.57
CA THR A 541 34.54 -13.75 -30.97
C THR A 541 34.95 -13.42 -29.53
N ALA A 542 34.64 -12.19 -29.08
CA ALA A 542 35.03 -11.72 -27.75
C ALA A 542 34.11 -12.22 -26.64
N VAL A 543 32.82 -12.42 -26.94
CA VAL A 543 31.83 -12.94 -25.99
C VAL A 543 30.70 -13.64 -26.76
N LEU A 544 30.19 -14.71 -26.18
CA LEU A 544 28.94 -15.34 -26.58
C LEU A 544 27.86 -15.00 -25.55
N SER A 545 26.90 -14.14 -25.91
CA SER A 545 25.80 -13.76 -25.03
C SER A 545 24.54 -14.57 -25.34
N LEU A 546 24.08 -15.32 -24.36
CA LEU A 546 22.92 -16.21 -24.43
C LEU A 546 21.76 -15.67 -23.58
N GLY A 547 20.59 -15.61 -24.21
CA GLY A 547 19.35 -15.12 -23.66
C GLY A 547 18.56 -16.16 -22.88
N SER A 548 17.35 -15.76 -22.50
CA SER A 548 16.67 -16.26 -21.31
C SER A 548 16.23 -17.74 -21.35
N TRP A 549 16.57 -18.48 -20.30
CA TRP A 549 15.99 -19.80 -20.01
C TRP A 549 14.46 -19.72 -19.77
N PHE A 550 13.94 -18.60 -19.25
CA PHE A 550 12.49 -18.37 -19.12
C PHE A 550 11.74 -18.66 -20.42
N THR A 551 12.29 -18.17 -21.53
CA THR A 551 11.61 -18.21 -22.81
C THR A 551 11.97 -19.43 -23.65
N ASN A 552 13.19 -19.95 -23.51
CA ASN A 552 13.61 -21.19 -24.13
C ASN A 552 13.81 -22.30 -23.08
N SER A 553 12.74 -23.07 -22.83
CA SER A 553 12.78 -24.18 -21.86
C SER A 553 13.84 -25.24 -22.14
N THR A 554 14.32 -25.34 -23.38
CA THR A 554 15.34 -26.31 -23.82
C THR A 554 16.74 -25.70 -23.89
N LEU A 555 16.96 -24.50 -23.36
CA LEU A 555 18.28 -23.88 -23.30
C LEU A 555 19.36 -24.76 -22.67
N PRO A 556 19.12 -25.50 -21.56
CA PRO A 556 20.12 -26.42 -21.00
C PRO A 556 20.66 -27.46 -21.99
N ASP A 557 19.79 -28.01 -22.84
CA ASP A 557 20.18 -28.97 -23.88
C ASP A 557 21.09 -28.32 -24.93
N ILE A 558 20.82 -27.06 -25.29
CA ILE A 558 21.73 -26.27 -26.13
C ILE A 558 23.07 -26.05 -25.44
N LEU A 559 23.10 -25.73 -24.14
CA LEU A 559 24.34 -25.52 -23.40
C LEU A 559 25.21 -26.80 -23.40
N ASP A 560 24.59 -27.97 -23.21
CA ASP A 560 25.28 -29.26 -23.29
C ASP A 560 25.84 -29.54 -24.69
N GLY A 561 25.07 -29.26 -25.74
CA GLY A 561 25.52 -29.40 -27.12
C GLY A 561 26.64 -28.42 -27.50
N LEU A 562 26.55 -27.15 -27.06
CA LEU A 562 27.61 -26.16 -27.22
C LEU A 562 28.91 -26.66 -26.58
N ARG A 563 28.84 -27.20 -25.37
CA ARG A 563 30.01 -27.73 -24.65
C ARG A 563 30.61 -28.96 -25.32
N THR A 564 29.76 -29.93 -25.65
CA THR A 564 30.22 -31.29 -26.00
C THR A 564 30.48 -31.49 -27.49
N GLU A 565 29.77 -30.77 -28.37
CA GLU A 565 29.88 -30.91 -29.82
C GLU A 565 30.49 -29.68 -30.50
N LEU A 566 30.12 -28.45 -30.10
CA LEU A 566 30.61 -27.23 -30.75
C LEU A 566 31.99 -26.79 -30.25
N TRP A 567 32.19 -26.68 -28.93
CA TRP A 567 33.42 -26.17 -28.34
C TRP A 567 34.70 -26.87 -28.83
N PRO A 568 34.71 -28.20 -29.01
CA PRO A 568 35.87 -28.92 -29.55
C PRO A 568 36.25 -28.55 -30.99
N LEU A 569 35.37 -27.85 -31.73
CA LEU A 569 35.61 -27.42 -33.11
C LEU A 569 36.23 -26.01 -33.20
N LEU A 570 36.26 -25.25 -32.11
CA LEU A 570 36.73 -23.86 -32.08
C LEU A 570 38.26 -23.81 -31.94
N ASN A 571 38.92 -22.97 -32.75
CA ASN A 571 40.37 -22.77 -32.68
C ASN A 571 40.76 -21.66 -31.69
N SER A 572 39.93 -20.64 -31.59
CA SER A 572 39.99 -19.52 -30.64
C SER A 572 38.59 -19.32 -30.06
N PRO A 573 38.13 -20.21 -29.17
CA PRO A 573 36.82 -20.08 -28.54
C PRO A 573 36.69 -18.73 -27.80
N PRO A 574 35.48 -18.16 -27.71
CA PRO A 574 35.27 -16.95 -26.94
C PRO A 574 35.68 -17.18 -25.48
N PRO A 575 36.38 -16.21 -24.86
CA PRO A 575 36.89 -16.37 -23.50
C PRO A 575 35.79 -16.34 -22.44
N HIS A 576 34.59 -15.88 -22.78
CA HIS A 576 33.48 -15.69 -21.86
C HIS A 576 32.14 -16.11 -22.49
N ILE A 577 31.31 -16.77 -21.69
CA ILE A 577 29.87 -16.88 -21.95
C ILE A 577 29.13 -16.00 -20.96
N HIS A 578 28.20 -15.22 -21.48
CA HIS A 578 27.29 -14.41 -20.69
C HIS A 578 25.87 -14.95 -20.82
N LEU A 579 25.25 -15.32 -19.70
CA LEU A 579 23.98 -16.04 -19.68
C LEU A 579 22.93 -15.29 -18.85
N THR A 580 21.77 -15.04 -19.44
CA THR A 580 20.58 -14.56 -18.72
C THR A 580 19.63 -15.73 -18.48
N LEU A 581 19.15 -15.93 -17.25
CA LEU A 581 18.19 -17.00 -16.96
C LEU A 581 16.74 -16.52 -17.08
N GLY A 582 16.44 -15.31 -16.61
CA GLY A 582 15.06 -14.82 -16.48
C GLY A 582 14.32 -15.48 -15.30
N GLU A 583 13.00 -15.32 -15.26
CA GLU A 583 12.15 -15.99 -14.27
C GLU A 583 12.05 -17.49 -14.60
N ILE A 584 12.31 -18.38 -13.64
CA ILE A 584 12.32 -19.83 -13.87
C ILE A 584 11.27 -20.58 -13.04
N THR A 585 10.33 -19.84 -12.43
CA THR A 585 9.31 -20.35 -11.51
C THR A 585 8.30 -21.29 -12.16
N GLN A 586 8.19 -21.28 -13.50
CA GLN A 586 7.35 -22.20 -14.25
C GLN A 586 7.93 -23.62 -14.36
N TYR A 587 9.20 -23.84 -14.03
CA TYR A 587 9.85 -25.15 -14.12
C TYR A 587 9.73 -25.93 -12.82
N SER A 588 9.67 -27.26 -12.94
CA SER A 588 9.76 -28.14 -11.79
C SER A 588 11.17 -28.11 -11.17
N GLN A 589 11.28 -28.42 -9.88
CA GLN A 589 12.57 -28.49 -9.20
C GLN A 589 13.58 -29.41 -9.93
N ALA A 590 13.12 -30.54 -10.46
CA ALA A 590 13.98 -31.45 -11.22
C ALA A 590 14.49 -30.86 -12.55
N GLU A 591 13.67 -30.06 -13.24
CA GLU A 591 14.10 -29.35 -14.45
C GLU A 591 15.13 -28.26 -14.13
N ILE A 592 14.95 -27.57 -13.00
CA ILE A 592 15.88 -26.53 -12.53
C ILE A 592 17.22 -27.15 -12.14
N GLU A 593 17.22 -28.22 -11.35
CA GLU A 593 18.43 -28.97 -10.97
C GLU A 593 19.18 -29.48 -12.20
N ALA A 594 18.46 -30.04 -13.18
CA ALA A 594 19.06 -30.53 -14.43
C ALA A 594 19.71 -29.39 -15.24
N GLY A 595 19.04 -28.25 -15.40
CA GLY A 595 19.62 -27.15 -16.16
C GLY A 595 20.73 -26.40 -15.42
N VAL A 596 20.68 -26.32 -14.08
CA VAL A 596 21.82 -25.87 -13.26
C VAL A 596 23.04 -26.76 -13.50
N GLN A 597 22.87 -28.09 -13.56
CA GLN A 597 23.96 -29.00 -13.88
C GLN A 597 24.56 -28.74 -15.27
N SER A 598 23.74 -28.46 -16.29
CA SER A 598 24.23 -28.11 -17.63
C SER A 598 25.02 -26.80 -17.62
N ILE A 599 24.55 -25.79 -16.87
CA ILE A 599 25.26 -24.50 -16.70
C ILE A 599 26.60 -24.70 -16.00
N SER A 600 26.63 -25.42 -14.88
CA SER A 600 27.86 -25.74 -14.15
C SER A 600 28.87 -26.47 -15.03
N SER A 601 28.40 -27.47 -15.78
CA SER A 601 29.26 -28.26 -16.66
C SER A 601 29.84 -27.43 -17.80
N LEU A 602 29.14 -26.38 -18.25
CA LEU A 602 29.64 -25.43 -19.24
C LEU A 602 30.74 -24.53 -18.67
N ASP A 603 30.62 -24.11 -17.42
CA ASP A 603 31.63 -23.30 -16.71
C ASP A 603 32.99 -24.01 -16.61
N ASP A 604 33.00 -25.35 -16.46
CA ASP A 604 34.22 -26.17 -16.51
C ASP A 604 35.02 -26.01 -17.83
N THR A 605 34.37 -25.54 -18.89
CA THR A 605 34.95 -25.40 -20.23
C THR A 605 35.32 -23.96 -20.55
N VAL A 606 34.49 -23.01 -20.13
CA VAL A 606 34.65 -21.57 -20.38
C VAL A 606 33.99 -20.79 -19.23
N PRO A 607 34.61 -19.73 -18.70
CA PRO A 607 33.99 -18.90 -17.67
C PRO A 607 32.58 -18.41 -18.06
N VAL A 608 31.58 -18.79 -17.28
CA VAL A 608 30.19 -18.38 -17.41
C VAL A 608 29.87 -17.27 -16.42
N THR A 609 29.23 -16.21 -16.92
CA THR A 609 28.65 -15.13 -16.11
C THR A 609 27.14 -15.19 -16.19
N VAL A 610 26.49 -15.46 -15.06
CA VAL A 610 25.02 -15.45 -14.94
C VAL A 610 24.57 -14.09 -14.41
N VAL A 611 23.61 -13.46 -15.09
CA VAL A 611 23.05 -12.16 -14.68
C VAL A 611 21.55 -12.30 -14.43
N MET A 612 21.10 -11.82 -13.26
CA MET A 612 19.69 -11.81 -12.85
C MET A 612 19.39 -10.53 -12.05
N ASN A 613 18.13 -10.09 -12.06
CA ASN A 613 17.70 -9.01 -11.18
C ASN A 613 17.40 -9.54 -9.75
N ARG A 614 17.28 -8.65 -8.76
CA ARG A 614 17.01 -9.00 -7.35
C ARG A 614 15.81 -9.95 -7.18
N SER A 615 14.71 -9.71 -7.91
CA SER A 615 13.50 -10.56 -7.80
C SER A 615 13.76 -11.97 -8.32
N GLN A 616 14.42 -12.09 -9.46
CA GLN A 616 14.78 -13.37 -10.09
C GLN A 616 15.80 -14.14 -9.24
N THR A 617 16.84 -13.48 -8.73
CA THR A 617 17.84 -14.06 -7.82
C THR A 617 17.19 -14.67 -6.59
N ARG A 618 16.22 -13.97 -6.00
CA ARG A 618 15.48 -14.48 -4.85
C ARG A 618 14.64 -15.71 -5.20
N GLN A 619 13.84 -15.65 -6.27
CA GLN A 619 13.02 -16.78 -6.70
C GLN A 619 13.89 -18.02 -6.96
N LEU A 620 15.07 -17.82 -7.56
CA LEU A 620 16.04 -18.88 -7.76
C LEU A 620 16.51 -19.47 -6.42
N ARG A 621 16.86 -18.63 -5.43
CA ARG A 621 17.20 -19.10 -4.08
C ARG A 621 16.07 -19.93 -3.48
N GLU A 622 14.85 -19.40 -3.45
CA GLU A 622 13.68 -20.08 -2.87
C GLU A 622 13.46 -21.46 -3.50
N THR A 623 13.77 -21.60 -4.79
CA THR A 623 13.63 -22.86 -5.52
C THR A 623 14.77 -23.85 -5.26
N LEU A 624 16.01 -23.35 -5.05
CA LEU A 624 17.19 -24.19 -4.77
C LEU A 624 17.30 -24.60 -3.29
N VAL A 625 16.72 -23.83 -2.36
CA VAL A 625 16.76 -24.12 -0.93
C VAL A 625 15.79 -25.26 -0.59
N THR A 626 16.35 -26.43 -0.26
CA THR A 626 15.57 -27.63 0.09
C THR A 626 15.40 -27.84 1.60
N THR A 627 16.05 -27.03 2.45
CA THR A 627 15.93 -27.05 3.91
C THR A 627 16.11 -25.66 4.50
N ASP A 628 15.62 -25.43 5.72
CA ASP A 628 15.73 -24.15 6.44
C ASP A 628 17.20 -23.90 6.84
N ILE A 629 18.00 -23.37 5.91
CA ILE A 629 19.43 -23.13 6.14
C ILE A 629 19.57 -21.79 6.87
N GLN A 630 19.88 -21.85 8.16
CA GLN A 630 20.48 -20.74 8.92
C GLN A 630 21.93 -20.53 8.47
N ASN A 631 22.16 -20.14 7.21
CA ASN A 631 23.51 -19.86 6.74
C ASN A 631 23.89 -18.40 7.02
N THR A 632 25.15 -18.21 7.35
CA THR A 632 25.80 -16.88 7.52
C THR A 632 26.56 -16.45 6.26
N GLU A 633 26.45 -17.24 5.17
CA GLU A 633 27.07 -16.97 3.87
C GLU A 633 26.21 -16.01 3.06
N SER A 634 26.86 -15.06 2.37
CA SER A 634 26.13 -14.14 1.51
C SER A 634 25.39 -14.93 0.44
N THR A 635 24.13 -14.61 0.23
CA THR A 635 23.27 -15.40 -0.65
C THR A 635 23.74 -15.40 -2.11
N ILE A 636 24.41 -14.34 -2.56
CA ILE A 636 24.93 -14.24 -3.93
C ILE A 636 26.09 -15.22 -4.10
N GLU A 637 26.98 -15.34 -3.11
CA GLU A 637 28.02 -16.38 -3.06
C GLU A 637 27.39 -17.77 -3.04
N TRP A 638 26.40 -17.98 -2.16
CA TRP A 638 25.71 -19.26 -2.06
C TRP A 638 25.07 -19.68 -3.38
N ILE A 639 24.37 -18.77 -4.06
CA ILE A 639 23.77 -19.06 -5.38
C ILE A 639 24.88 -19.34 -6.40
N ARG A 640 25.97 -18.57 -6.43
CA ARG A 640 27.12 -18.81 -7.32
C ARG A 640 27.69 -20.21 -7.13
N ASP A 641 27.84 -20.64 -5.88
CA ASP A 641 28.29 -21.98 -5.50
C ASP A 641 27.28 -23.07 -5.91
N GLN A 642 25.98 -22.85 -5.70
CA GLN A 642 24.94 -23.82 -6.08
C GLN A 642 24.81 -23.98 -7.59
N ILE A 643 24.89 -22.88 -8.35
CA ILE A 643 24.86 -22.96 -9.81
C ILE A 643 26.19 -23.49 -10.35
N GLY A 644 27.29 -23.27 -9.62
CA GLY A 644 28.63 -23.70 -10.01
C GLY A 644 29.19 -22.91 -11.19
N VAL A 645 29.10 -21.57 -11.13
CA VAL A 645 29.58 -20.65 -12.19
C VAL A 645 30.72 -19.76 -11.71
N THR A 646 31.52 -19.26 -12.66
CA THR A 646 32.63 -18.34 -12.40
C THR A 646 32.13 -16.99 -11.91
N ARG A 647 31.01 -16.47 -12.43
CA ARG A 647 30.42 -15.21 -11.97
C ARG A 647 28.92 -15.31 -11.85
N TYR A 648 28.39 -14.86 -10.72
CA TYR A 648 26.95 -14.63 -10.55
C TYR A 648 26.72 -13.16 -10.19
N VAL A 649 25.88 -12.48 -10.97
CA VAL A 649 25.58 -11.05 -10.81
C VAL A 649 24.10 -10.88 -10.49
N MET A 650 23.82 -10.23 -9.36
CA MET A 650 22.50 -9.69 -9.05
C MET A 650 22.50 -8.18 -9.26
N HIS A 651 21.52 -7.65 -9.99
CA HIS A 651 21.34 -6.21 -10.13
C HIS A 651 19.97 -5.71 -9.67
N SER A 652 19.90 -4.42 -9.40
CA SER A 652 18.69 -3.68 -9.01
C SER A 652 18.81 -2.23 -9.47
N GLN A 653 17.78 -1.41 -9.23
CA GLN A 653 17.85 0.04 -9.48
C GLN A 653 18.89 0.78 -8.61
N TRP A 654 19.38 0.14 -7.55
CA TRP A 654 20.32 0.72 -6.59
C TRP A 654 21.78 0.40 -6.89
N GLY A 655 22.03 -0.57 -7.77
CA GLY A 655 23.36 -1.11 -8.02
C GLY A 655 23.34 -2.59 -8.32
N ALA A 656 24.52 -3.16 -8.35
CA ALA A 656 24.72 -4.57 -8.63
C ALA A 656 25.83 -5.15 -7.75
N THR A 657 25.69 -6.44 -7.45
CA THR A 657 26.63 -7.23 -6.66
C THR A 657 26.99 -8.47 -7.45
N MET A 658 28.29 -8.78 -7.50
CA MET A 658 28.85 -9.94 -8.18
C MET A 658 29.56 -10.83 -7.18
N ALA A 659 29.28 -12.13 -7.21
CA ALA A 659 30.08 -13.14 -6.53
C ALA A 659 30.96 -13.88 -7.53
N THR A 660 32.23 -14.05 -7.15
CA THR A 660 33.25 -14.86 -7.83
C THR A 660 33.73 -15.96 -6.87
N PRO A 661 34.58 -16.91 -7.30
CA PRO A 661 35.22 -17.86 -6.38
C PRO A 661 36.13 -17.18 -5.35
N GLU A 662 36.68 -16.00 -5.67
CA GLU A 662 37.68 -15.31 -4.83
C GLU A 662 37.08 -14.26 -3.91
N GLU A 663 36.06 -13.53 -4.37
CA GLU A 663 35.49 -12.38 -3.67
C GLU A 663 34.06 -12.04 -4.11
N THR A 664 33.40 -11.23 -3.29
CA THR A 664 32.13 -10.57 -3.62
C THR A 664 32.35 -9.06 -3.72
N LEU A 665 31.88 -8.48 -4.82
CA LEU A 665 32.07 -7.08 -5.20
C LEU A 665 30.73 -6.40 -5.38
N SER A 666 30.62 -5.12 -5.01
CA SER A 666 29.40 -4.33 -5.22
C SER A 666 29.69 -2.95 -5.83
N ALA A 667 28.79 -2.50 -6.72
CA ALA A 667 28.82 -1.16 -7.29
C ALA A 667 27.44 -0.52 -7.25
N ARG A 668 27.32 0.65 -6.63
CA ARG A 668 26.08 1.44 -6.60
C ARG A 668 25.74 2.01 -7.97
N ALA A 669 24.46 2.05 -8.33
CA ALA A 669 23.96 2.64 -9.56
C ALA A 669 23.48 4.09 -9.36
N PRO A 670 23.65 4.99 -10.36
CA PRO A 670 23.06 6.31 -10.37
C PRO A 670 21.53 6.30 -10.24
N GLN A 671 20.99 7.00 -9.25
CA GLN A 671 19.55 7.21 -9.12
C GLN A 671 19.01 8.04 -10.29
N VAL A 672 18.07 7.47 -11.05
CA VAL A 672 17.40 8.17 -12.17
C VAL A 672 16.08 8.75 -11.69
N VAL A 673 16.10 10.02 -11.29
CA VAL A 673 14.88 10.78 -10.93
C VAL A 673 14.06 11.04 -12.21
N ASN A 674 12.78 10.68 -12.21
CA ASN A 674 11.86 10.78 -13.36
C ASN A 674 12.38 10.07 -14.64
N PRO A 675 12.53 8.74 -14.61
CA PRO A 675 13.03 7.98 -15.74
C PRO A 675 12.12 8.17 -16.96
N ARG A 676 12.72 8.42 -18.12
CA ARG A 676 11.96 8.46 -19.38
C ARG A 676 11.45 7.06 -19.71
N GLN A 677 12.23 6.04 -19.39
CA GLN A 677 11.96 4.63 -19.64
C GLN A 677 12.29 3.78 -18.41
N ILE A 678 11.37 2.90 -18.06
CA ILE A 678 11.56 1.87 -17.03
C ILE A 678 11.42 0.46 -17.60
N ARG A 679 11.01 0.34 -18.87
CA ARG A 679 10.86 -0.95 -19.54
C ARG A 679 12.18 -1.37 -20.15
N ASN A 680 12.53 -2.64 -19.98
CA ASN A 680 13.67 -3.32 -20.57
C ASN A 680 15.04 -2.84 -20.04
N VAL A 681 15.08 -2.30 -18.82
CA VAL A 681 16.31 -1.80 -18.18
C VAL A 681 17.24 -2.96 -17.85
N ASP A 682 16.68 -4.08 -17.40
CA ASP A 682 17.40 -5.31 -17.07
C ASP A 682 18.20 -5.82 -18.27
N GLU A 683 17.61 -5.82 -19.46
CA GLU A 683 18.29 -6.25 -20.68
C GLU A 683 19.43 -5.31 -21.07
N HIS A 684 19.33 -4.01 -20.76
CA HIS A 684 20.43 -3.06 -20.97
C HIS A 684 21.55 -3.19 -19.93
N PHE A 685 21.23 -3.53 -18.67
CA PHE A 685 22.24 -3.91 -17.67
C PHE A 685 23.00 -5.15 -18.14
N THR A 686 22.27 -6.20 -18.51
CA THR A 686 22.78 -7.45 -19.11
C THR A 686 23.66 -7.15 -20.32
N SER A 687 23.24 -6.28 -21.23
CA SER A 687 24.04 -5.85 -22.39
C SER A 687 25.36 -5.18 -21.98
N GLY A 688 25.32 -4.30 -20.97
CA GLY A 688 26.51 -3.63 -20.47
C GLY A 688 27.49 -4.59 -19.76
N MET A 689 26.98 -5.63 -19.10
CA MET A 689 27.82 -6.70 -18.55
C MET A 689 28.49 -7.50 -19.67
N ALA A 690 27.76 -7.87 -20.73
CA ALA A 690 28.33 -8.52 -21.90
C ALA A 690 29.42 -7.67 -22.58
N LEU A 691 29.18 -6.36 -22.70
CA LEU A 691 30.15 -5.40 -23.24
C LEU A 691 31.42 -5.35 -22.40
N ALA A 692 31.30 -5.26 -21.07
CA ALA A 692 32.45 -5.25 -20.17
C ALA A 692 33.32 -6.51 -20.31
N LEU A 693 32.69 -7.69 -20.39
CA LEU A 693 33.38 -8.95 -20.63
C LEU A 693 34.06 -8.97 -22.01
N SER A 694 33.38 -8.45 -23.05
CA SER A 694 33.95 -8.40 -24.40
C SER A 694 35.19 -7.52 -24.50
N GLU A 695 35.29 -6.48 -23.65
CA GLU A 695 36.44 -5.57 -23.60
C GLU A 695 37.51 -6.00 -22.58
N GLY A 696 37.21 -6.98 -21.73
CA GLY A 696 38.13 -7.52 -20.72
C GLY A 696 38.33 -6.58 -19.54
N LEU A 697 37.28 -5.86 -19.13
CA LEU A 697 37.29 -5.06 -17.90
C LEU A 697 37.39 -5.95 -16.67
N SER A 698 37.96 -5.40 -15.59
CA SER A 698 37.92 -6.02 -14.26
C SER A 698 36.48 -6.13 -13.74
N ASP A 699 36.22 -7.09 -12.86
CA ASP A 699 34.87 -7.43 -12.40
C ASP A 699 34.11 -6.24 -11.78
N GLY A 700 34.78 -5.44 -10.96
CA GLY A 700 34.19 -4.22 -10.40
C GLY A 700 33.96 -3.13 -11.46
N ALA A 701 34.89 -2.95 -12.40
CA ALA A 701 34.71 -2.01 -13.52
C ALA A 701 33.55 -2.45 -14.44
N ALA A 702 33.34 -3.76 -14.59
CA ALA A 702 32.24 -4.33 -15.35
C ALA A 702 30.87 -3.99 -14.73
N LEU A 703 30.74 -4.06 -13.39
CA LEU A 703 29.52 -3.64 -12.69
C LEU A 703 29.20 -2.16 -12.95
N VAL A 704 30.20 -1.29 -12.91
CA VAL A 704 30.02 0.15 -13.20
C VAL A 704 29.60 0.37 -14.66
N LEU A 705 30.21 -0.34 -15.61
CA LEU A 705 29.84 -0.22 -17.02
C LEU A 705 28.40 -0.73 -17.27
N ALA A 706 28.02 -1.84 -16.66
CA ALA A 706 26.67 -2.39 -16.72
C ALA A 706 25.62 -1.41 -16.15
N ASN A 707 25.88 -0.85 -14.96
CA ASN A 707 25.05 0.20 -14.37
C ASN A 707 24.95 1.44 -15.28
N SER A 708 26.04 1.82 -15.94
CA SER A 708 26.10 2.98 -16.84
C SER A 708 25.19 2.80 -18.05
N VAL A 709 25.27 1.66 -18.74
CA VAL A 709 24.43 1.35 -19.90
C VAL A 709 22.94 1.34 -19.52
N ALA A 710 22.60 0.71 -18.39
CA ALA A 710 21.22 0.66 -17.89
C ALA A 710 20.68 2.06 -17.52
N SER A 711 21.45 2.81 -16.73
CA SER A 711 21.07 4.15 -16.26
C SER A 711 20.95 5.15 -17.41
N TYR A 712 21.84 5.05 -18.40
CA TYR A 712 21.77 5.85 -19.62
C TYR A 712 20.47 5.55 -20.39
N PHE A 713 20.15 4.27 -20.59
CA PHE A 713 18.92 3.89 -21.29
C PHE A 713 17.65 4.39 -20.57
N MET A 714 17.60 4.33 -19.24
CA MET A 714 16.47 4.89 -18.45
C MET A 714 16.25 6.38 -18.71
N ARG A 715 17.34 7.14 -18.86
CA ARG A 715 17.33 8.59 -19.10
C ARG A 715 17.03 8.94 -20.56
N HIS A 716 17.53 8.15 -21.52
CA HIS A 716 17.61 8.55 -22.93
C HIS A 716 16.74 7.73 -23.89
N LYS A 717 16.16 6.59 -23.47
CA LYS A 717 15.34 5.69 -24.33
C LYS A 717 16.10 5.06 -25.51
N LYS A 718 17.43 5.08 -25.50
CA LYS A 718 18.30 4.50 -26.54
C LYS A 718 19.58 3.94 -25.92
N ALA A 719 20.27 3.08 -26.67
CA ALA A 719 21.64 2.69 -26.33
C ALA A 719 22.57 3.92 -26.42
N PRO A 720 23.62 4.00 -25.60
CA PRO A 720 24.62 5.06 -25.72
C PRO A 720 25.55 4.79 -26.90
N ASP A 721 25.93 5.86 -27.60
CA ASP A 721 27.07 5.81 -28.52
C ASP A 721 28.42 5.83 -27.74
N PRO A 722 29.57 5.65 -28.41
CA PRO A 722 30.89 5.65 -27.75
C PRO A 722 31.23 6.90 -26.92
N GLU A 723 30.81 8.09 -27.35
CA GLU A 723 31.11 9.35 -26.66
C GLU A 723 30.15 9.54 -25.48
N GLU A 724 28.86 9.26 -25.70
CA GLU A 724 27.81 9.29 -24.69
C GLU A 724 28.11 8.32 -23.53
N LEU A 725 28.56 7.10 -23.83
CA LEU A 725 28.93 6.11 -22.81
C LEU A 725 30.11 6.57 -21.97
N ARG A 726 31.16 7.13 -22.60
CA ARG A 726 32.31 7.68 -21.88
C ARG A 726 31.92 8.88 -21.02
N SER A 727 31.15 9.82 -21.56
CA SER A 727 30.66 10.98 -20.81
C SER A 727 29.88 10.53 -19.59
N PHE A 728 28.99 9.54 -19.76
CA PHE A 728 28.20 9.01 -18.66
C PHE A 728 29.06 8.36 -17.57
N VAL A 729 30.08 7.58 -17.94
CA VAL A 729 31.03 7.00 -16.97
C VAL A 729 31.84 8.11 -16.28
N THR A 730 32.25 9.17 -16.97
CA THR A 730 32.93 10.32 -16.35
C THR A 730 32.04 11.07 -15.36
N GLU A 731 30.76 11.27 -15.70
CA GLU A 731 29.75 11.94 -14.88
C GLU A 731 29.14 11.04 -13.80
N TYR A 732 29.48 9.75 -13.78
CA TYR A 732 28.85 8.74 -12.93
C TYR A 732 28.76 9.16 -11.46
N GLY A 733 29.84 9.74 -10.93
CA GLY A 733 29.91 10.21 -9.54
C GLY A 733 29.07 11.45 -9.24
N GLU A 734 28.74 12.25 -10.26
CA GLU A 734 27.93 13.47 -10.11
C GLU A 734 26.44 13.17 -9.89
N PHE A 735 26.00 11.94 -10.17
CA PHE A 735 24.63 11.50 -9.94
C PHE A 735 24.35 11.10 -8.48
N PHE A 736 25.37 11.15 -7.63
CA PHE A 736 25.28 10.84 -6.20
C PHE A 736 25.27 12.16 -5.39
N ALA A 737 24.51 12.19 -4.29
CA ALA A 737 24.53 13.28 -3.33
C ALA A 737 25.94 13.48 -2.75
N GLU A 738 26.33 14.74 -2.54
CA GLU A 738 27.59 15.07 -1.87
C GLU A 738 27.62 14.50 -0.45
N SER A 739 28.80 13.99 -0.06
CA SER A 739 29.06 13.32 1.21
C SER A 739 28.81 14.19 2.44
#